data_AF-A0AA45MN23-F1
#
_entry.id   AF-A0AA45MN23-F1
#
_cell.length_a   1.000
_cell.length_b   1.000
_cell.length_c   1.000
_cell.angle_alpha   90.00
_cell.angle_beta   90.00
_cell.angle_gamma   90.00
#
_symmetry.space_group_name_H-M   'P 1'
#
loop_
_entity.id
_entity.type
_entity.pdbx_description
1 polymer ?
#
loop_
_entity_poly.entity_id
_entity_poly.type
_entity_poly.pdbx_seq_one_letter_code
_entity_poly.pdbx_strand_id
1 'polypeptide(L)'
;MKLNPMRPLPLMLMSIGLGAGLVACGSSSDNVPAIKGQVVGSYYENAVVCLESTSAKLTCDSGSSSVRTGADGSYTITGTSTGALLVTVGTDAIRHDAVGDAGAKVTQKLLLRAPNGHTGVVSAITTELVTLMDANGGDFAAASSKLAAKLGVAEANLVADINKVGGDDQAKLKAENASVTDVIAAASALAAPADIAATLNAGLALNNIKNIVVIYAENRGFDNLYGLFPGANGVPGVNPASTSAYVPQKDYDNSTLPALPPTWGGMAAAGQSVVITQAQTVGMANKPFQIDDVNSPLYMGQSVITRDLVHRFYNNQMQINGGANDKFAAYSDAGGLTMGYYDGSKMKMWDIAKQYALADNLYIGAFGGSFLTHQYLICACAPQYPNADTSVAKGSIAKIDVDAKGNFVRLTPSASAPASVLNGAPAYANDGAITPADATGMFYAVNTMQPPYQPSSNSYAADDSTHLYADTSKSNTLPPQTQKNIGDLLTGKNIDWAWYAGAWKDTTAATTGATRGAITNPPNFQFHHQPFNYFANMDPVKNPAYRAAHLKDYDSQFVADAANGTLPPVAFYKPQGNLNQHAGYASVADGDAHIADVIAKLKKSPQWKNMLVIVTYDENGGFYDHASPPKGDKWGPGTRVPAIIVSPYVKKGVDHTQYDSASILRAITRRFNLPLLDGLSTRDKALAANGAKPMGDFSSALALTPQE
;
A
#
# COMPACT_ATOMS: atom_id res chain seq x y z
N MET A 1 58.42 -10.63 16.74
CA MET A 1 59.62 -10.48 15.88
C MET A 1 59.43 -9.23 15.04
N LYS A 2 60.27 -8.21 15.28
CA LYS A 2 60.56 -7.00 14.50
C LYS A 2 59.41 -6.06 14.09
N LEU A 3 59.04 -5.21 15.04
CA LEU A 3 58.82 -3.77 14.81
C LEU A 3 60.18 -3.09 14.58
N ASN A 4 60.23 -2.06 13.74
CA ASN A 4 61.35 -1.12 13.64
C ASN A 4 60.83 0.27 13.20
N PRO A 5 61.56 1.37 13.48
CA PRO A 5 61.04 2.43 14.35
C PRO A 5 61.08 3.83 13.71
N MET A 6 60.39 4.77 14.37
CA MET A 6 60.54 6.20 14.18
C MET A 6 61.96 6.68 14.59
N ARG A 7 62.46 7.71 13.89
CA ARG A 7 63.56 8.57 14.35
C ARG A 7 63.28 10.06 14.02
N PRO A 8 63.90 11.01 14.76
CA PRO A 8 63.28 12.29 15.10
C PRO A 8 64.14 13.56 14.82
N LEU A 9 63.55 14.72 15.17
CA LEU A 9 64.16 16.05 15.51
C LEU A 9 64.76 16.91 14.35
N PRO A 10 64.95 18.26 14.52
CA PRO A 10 64.89 19.04 15.76
C PRO A 10 64.08 20.36 15.75
N LEU A 11 63.74 20.75 16.99
CA LEU A 11 63.29 22.06 17.44
C LEU A 11 64.51 23.01 17.53
N MET A 12 64.40 24.25 17.07
CA MET A 12 65.37 25.31 17.34
C MET A 12 64.63 26.57 17.80
N LEU A 13 64.86 26.96 19.07
CA LEU A 13 64.51 28.27 19.59
C LEU A 13 65.59 29.28 19.21
N MET A 14 65.18 30.45 18.73
CA MET A 14 65.96 31.68 18.85
C MET A 14 65.02 32.85 19.12
N SER A 15 65.45 33.72 20.03
CA SER A 15 64.70 34.82 20.62
C SER A 15 65.38 36.17 20.32
N ILE A 16 64.55 37.22 20.35
CA ILE A 16 64.84 38.66 20.59
C ILE A 16 65.04 39.55 19.36
N GLY A 17 64.17 40.57 19.28
CA GLY A 17 64.36 41.80 18.51
C GLY A 17 63.18 42.76 18.69
N LEU A 18 63.26 43.66 19.68
CA LEU A 18 62.35 44.79 19.87
C LEU A 18 62.40 45.74 18.66
N GLY A 19 61.24 46.13 18.15
CA GLY A 19 61.08 47.26 17.23
C GLY A 19 59.74 47.94 17.50
N ALA A 20 59.77 49.01 18.30
CA ALA A 20 58.63 49.89 18.51
C ALA A 20 58.40 50.73 17.24
N GLY A 21 57.23 50.59 16.63
CA GLY A 21 56.74 51.43 15.56
C GLY A 21 55.24 51.66 15.76
N LEU A 22 54.89 52.79 16.38
CA LEU A 22 53.53 53.32 16.40
C LEU A 22 53.17 53.75 14.97
N VAL A 23 52.20 53.06 14.35
CA VAL A 23 51.37 53.60 13.29
C VAL A 23 49.92 53.38 13.71
N ALA A 24 49.19 54.48 13.86
CA ALA A 24 47.77 54.50 14.17
C ALA A 24 46.92 54.26 12.90
N CYS A 25 45.68 53.82 13.15
CA CYS A 25 44.52 53.74 12.25
C CYS A 25 44.42 52.56 11.29
N GLY A 26 43.37 51.75 11.50
CA GLY A 26 42.87 50.79 10.54
C GLY A 26 42.00 49.74 11.23
N SER A 27 40.74 50.10 11.53
CA SER A 27 39.71 49.13 11.86
C SER A 27 39.56 48.13 10.70
N SER A 28 40.17 46.96 10.80
CA SER A 28 39.73 45.82 10.00
C SER A 28 38.41 45.38 10.61
N SER A 29 37.31 45.88 10.08
CA SER A 29 36.03 45.19 10.17
C SER A 29 36.29 43.75 9.76
N ASP A 30 36.12 42.82 10.70
CA ASP A 30 36.02 41.40 10.40
C ASP A 30 34.93 41.25 9.33
N ASN A 31 35.33 41.15 8.06
CA ASN A 31 34.42 40.92 6.96
C ASN A 31 33.96 39.47 7.07
N VAL A 32 32.99 39.23 7.95
CA VAL A 32 32.24 37.98 7.98
C VAL A 32 31.63 37.82 6.59
N PRO A 33 31.94 36.73 5.84
CA PRO A 33 31.41 36.55 4.50
C PRO A 33 29.88 36.65 4.49
N ALA A 34 29.34 37.39 3.52
CA ALA A 34 27.91 37.50 3.32
C ALA A 34 27.46 36.55 2.20
N ILE A 35 26.54 35.65 2.51
CA ILE A 35 25.92 34.75 1.55
C ILE A 35 24.67 35.44 1.02
N LYS A 36 24.58 35.59 -0.31
CA LYS A 36 23.45 36.21 -1.00
C LYS A 36 22.80 35.19 -1.92
N GLY A 37 21.48 35.22 -2.01
CA GLY A 37 20.73 34.37 -2.93
C GLY A 37 19.26 34.73 -3.00
N GLN A 38 18.50 33.88 -3.68
CA GLN A 38 17.05 34.00 -3.82
C GLN A 38 16.36 32.66 -3.55
N VAL A 39 15.17 32.70 -2.95
CA VAL A 39 14.25 31.56 -2.87
C VAL A 39 13.33 31.62 -4.09
N VAL A 40 13.34 30.58 -4.93
CA VAL A 40 12.73 30.57 -6.28
C VAL A 40 11.81 29.35 -6.51
N GLY A 41 11.29 29.24 -7.74
CA GLY A 41 10.18 28.35 -8.11
C GLY A 41 8.87 29.13 -8.00
N SER A 42 8.57 29.59 -6.79
CA SER A 42 7.87 30.85 -6.53
C SER A 42 8.80 31.73 -5.70
N TYR A 43 8.61 33.05 -5.71
CA TYR A 43 9.35 33.92 -4.80
C TYR A 43 8.61 33.98 -3.47
N TYR A 44 9.27 33.60 -2.38
CA TYR A 44 8.65 33.58 -1.06
C TYR A 44 9.12 34.80 -0.26
N GLU A 45 8.23 35.75 -0.02
CA GLU A 45 8.44 36.87 0.90
C GLU A 45 8.31 36.39 2.35
N ASN A 46 9.10 36.97 3.25
CA ASN A 46 9.01 36.74 4.68
C ASN A 46 9.32 35.29 5.11
N ALA A 47 9.97 34.50 4.24
CA ALA A 47 10.52 33.18 4.59
C ALA A 47 11.77 33.33 5.45
N VAL A 48 11.97 32.41 6.39
CA VAL A 48 13.11 32.45 7.33
C VAL A 48 14.28 31.67 6.73
N VAL A 49 15.44 32.30 6.64
CA VAL A 49 16.68 31.72 6.10
C VAL A 49 17.72 31.61 7.23
N CYS A 50 18.36 30.46 7.35
CA CYS A 50 19.41 30.21 8.34
C CYS A 50 20.44 29.21 7.81
N LEU A 51 21.60 29.12 8.48
CA LEU A 51 22.55 28.02 8.24
C LEU A 51 22.00 26.74 8.87
N GLU A 52 22.06 25.62 8.15
CA GLU A 52 21.66 24.32 8.68
C GLU A 52 22.66 23.84 9.75
N SER A 53 22.13 23.34 10.86
CA SER A 53 22.95 22.77 11.93
C SER A 53 23.66 21.50 11.47
N THR A 54 24.97 21.43 11.74
CA THR A 54 25.81 20.25 11.49
C THR A 54 25.55 19.13 12.49
N SER A 55 25.00 19.44 13.66
CA SER A 55 24.68 18.47 14.71
C SER A 55 23.23 17.96 14.65
N ALA A 56 22.34 18.72 14.00
CA ALA A 56 20.93 18.37 13.82
C ALA A 56 20.42 18.86 12.47
N LYS A 57 20.47 18.00 11.43
CA LYS A 57 19.94 18.32 10.10
C LYS A 57 18.50 18.82 10.16
N LEU A 58 18.09 19.62 9.18
CA LEU A 58 16.75 20.22 9.08
C LEU A 58 16.40 21.18 10.23
N THR A 59 17.40 21.64 10.99
CA THR A 59 17.23 22.68 12.00
C THR A 59 18.24 23.81 11.78
N CYS A 60 17.88 25.03 12.18
CA CYS A 60 18.80 26.16 12.15
C CYS A 60 19.92 25.98 13.18
N ASP A 61 21.15 26.32 12.82
CA ASP A 61 22.24 26.43 13.78
C ASP A 61 21.96 27.55 14.79
N SER A 62 21.95 27.20 16.08
CA SER A 62 21.77 28.12 17.21
C SER A 62 22.82 29.23 17.28
N GLY A 63 23.99 29.06 16.65
CA GLY A 63 25.04 30.08 16.55
C GLY A 63 24.87 31.04 15.37
N SER A 64 23.88 30.84 14.50
CA SER A 64 23.65 31.65 13.30
C SER A 64 22.47 32.63 13.47
N SER A 65 22.62 33.86 12.98
CA SER A 65 21.50 34.79 12.86
C SER A 65 20.61 34.39 11.69
N SER A 66 19.29 34.31 11.91
CA SER A 66 18.33 34.10 10.82
C SER A 66 17.94 35.43 10.17
N VAL A 67 17.64 35.38 8.88
CA VAL A 67 17.15 36.54 8.11
C VAL A 67 15.83 36.20 7.45
N ARG A 68 15.09 37.23 7.02
CA ARG A 68 13.87 37.05 6.25
C ARG A 68 14.04 37.51 4.82
N THR A 69 13.41 36.79 3.89
CA THR A 69 13.45 37.11 2.47
C THR A 69 12.60 38.35 2.14
N GLY A 70 13.03 39.10 1.12
CA GLY A 70 12.22 40.16 0.49
C GLY A 70 11.15 39.62 -0.45
N ALA A 71 10.34 40.50 -1.04
CA ALA A 71 9.23 40.14 -1.94
C ALA A 71 9.68 39.41 -3.22
N ASP A 72 10.92 39.64 -3.66
CA ASP A 72 11.56 38.92 -4.76
C ASP A 72 12.28 37.63 -4.30
N GLY A 73 12.04 37.19 -3.06
CA GLY A 73 12.68 36.04 -2.45
C GLY A 73 14.15 36.25 -2.08
N SER A 74 14.70 37.45 -2.25
CA SER A 74 16.12 37.73 -1.98
C SER A 74 16.44 37.70 -0.48
N TYR A 75 17.65 37.25 -0.15
CA TYR A 75 18.17 37.29 1.21
C TYR A 75 19.66 37.59 1.23
N THR A 76 20.15 38.03 2.39
CA THR A 76 21.58 38.19 2.69
C THR A 76 21.81 37.77 4.13
N ILE A 77 22.62 36.73 4.35
CA ILE A 77 22.94 36.19 5.68
C ILE A 77 24.45 36.25 5.92
N THR A 78 24.86 36.57 7.14
CA THR A 78 26.28 36.63 7.54
C THR A 78 26.73 35.29 8.10
N GLY A 79 27.80 34.72 7.55
CA GLY A 79 28.40 33.49 8.05
C GLY A 79 29.35 32.84 7.04
N THR A 80 30.23 31.96 7.52
CA THR A 80 31.08 31.13 6.66
C THR A 80 30.29 29.90 6.17
N SER A 81 30.35 29.59 4.87
CA SER A 81 29.62 28.48 4.24
C SER A 81 30.17 27.10 4.62
N THR A 82 29.98 26.69 5.88
CA THR A 82 30.42 25.38 6.37
C THR A 82 29.27 24.35 6.46
N GLY A 83 28.12 24.62 5.82
CA GLY A 83 26.94 23.76 5.83
C GLY A 83 25.92 24.12 4.75
N ALA A 84 24.89 23.29 4.57
CA ALA A 84 23.77 23.60 3.68
C ALA A 84 22.98 24.81 4.21
N LEU A 85 22.27 25.50 3.32
CA LEU A 85 21.35 26.58 3.71
C LEU A 85 19.94 26.02 3.90
N LEU A 86 19.27 26.43 4.97
CA LEU A 86 17.90 26.01 5.28
C LEU A 86 16.94 27.21 5.17
N VAL A 87 15.81 27.00 4.51
CA VAL A 87 14.74 27.99 4.38
C VAL A 87 13.44 27.39 4.89
N THR A 88 12.83 28.05 5.88
CA THR A 88 11.50 27.71 6.38
C THR A 88 10.49 28.72 5.84
N VAL A 89 9.57 28.24 5.02
CA VAL A 89 8.43 29.02 4.53
C VAL A 89 7.26 28.74 5.48
N GLY A 90 6.93 29.70 6.33
CA GLY A 90 5.78 29.62 7.23
C GLY A 90 4.48 30.09 6.58
N THR A 91 3.34 29.89 7.24
CA THR A 91 2.04 30.41 6.78
C THR A 91 1.92 31.93 6.92
N ASP A 92 2.89 32.57 7.57
CA ASP A 92 3.07 34.02 7.61
C ASP A 92 3.73 34.57 6.33
N ALA A 93 4.36 33.73 5.51
CA ALA A 93 4.99 34.09 4.24
C ALA A 93 3.97 34.41 3.13
N ILE A 94 4.44 35.11 2.09
CA ILE A 94 3.68 35.43 0.88
C ILE A 94 4.39 34.79 -0.31
N ARG A 95 3.65 34.05 -1.14
CA ARG A 95 4.09 33.40 -2.37
C ARG A 95 3.79 34.33 -3.54
N HIS A 96 4.81 34.70 -4.29
CA HIS A 96 4.71 35.45 -5.55
C HIS A 96 5.02 34.51 -6.73
N ASP A 97 4.15 34.49 -7.73
CA ASP A 97 4.37 33.75 -8.98
C ASP A 97 5.24 34.54 -9.95
N ALA A 98 5.23 35.87 -9.85
CA ALA A 98 6.15 36.77 -10.52
C ALA A 98 6.60 37.91 -9.59
N VAL A 99 7.81 38.41 -9.78
CA VAL A 99 8.32 39.56 -9.01
C VAL A 99 7.41 40.76 -9.23
N GLY A 100 6.88 41.32 -8.14
CA GLY A 100 6.00 42.50 -8.15
C GLY A 100 4.51 42.20 -8.32
N ASP A 101 4.10 40.93 -8.34
CA ASP A 101 2.67 40.59 -8.25
C ASP A 101 2.09 40.84 -6.84
N ALA A 102 0.77 40.70 -6.70
CA ALA A 102 0.07 40.93 -5.43
C ALA A 102 0.40 39.89 -4.34
N GLY A 103 0.95 38.74 -4.73
CA GLY A 103 1.23 37.61 -3.86
C GLY A 103 -0.02 36.87 -3.35
N ALA A 104 0.18 35.64 -2.88
CA ALA A 104 -0.82 34.82 -2.22
C ALA A 104 -0.28 34.29 -0.88
N LYS A 105 -1.14 34.15 0.13
CA LYS A 105 -0.70 33.57 1.41
C LYS A 105 -0.29 32.11 1.24
N VAL A 106 0.82 31.76 1.86
CA VAL A 106 1.27 30.37 1.94
C VAL A 106 0.34 29.60 2.87
N THR A 107 -0.25 28.50 2.38
CA THR A 107 -1.22 27.68 3.13
C THR A 107 -0.60 26.44 3.75
N GLN A 108 0.59 26.03 3.29
CA GLN A 108 1.32 24.86 3.78
C GLN A 108 2.77 25.24 4.05
N LYS A 109 3.31 24.77 5.18
CA LYS A 109 4.71 25.01 5.52
C LYS A 109 5.62 24.30 4.53
N LEU A 110 6.73 24.93 4.16
CA LEU A 110 7.78 24.31 3.35
C LEU A 110 9.12 24.41 4.07
N LEU A 111 9.92 23.35 3.94
CA LEU A 111 11.29 23.31 4.40
C LEU A 111 12.20 23.05 3.19
N LEU A 112 12.85 24.11 2.70
CA LEU A 112 13.71 24.08 1.52
C LEU A 112 15.18 24.11 1.92
N ARG A 113 16.04 23.51 1.08
CA ARG A 113 17.49 23.45 1.30
C ARG A 113 18.25 23.81 0.04
N ALA A 114 19.44 24.38 0.21
CA ALA A 114 20.42 24.52 -0.86
C ALA A 114 21.77 23.89 -0.47
N PRO A 115 22.47 23.23 -1.42
CA PRO A 115 23.75 22.59 -1.16
C PRO A 115 24.80 23.58 -0.66
N ASN A 116 25.71 23.09 0.19
CA ASN A 116 26.86 23.87 0.61
C ASN A 116 27.69 24.30 -0.62
N GLY A 117 28.12 25.56 -0.67
CA GLY A 117 28.83 26.14 -1.82
C GLY A 117 27.95 26.50 -3.04
N HIS A 118 26.66 26.12 -3.03
CA HIS A 118 25.70 26.41 -4.11
C HIS A 118 24.44 27.12 -3.58
N THR A 119 24.63 28.08 -2.68
CA THR A 119 23.55 28.76 -1.97
C THR A 119 22.90 29.90 -2.77
N GLY A 120 23.37 30.23 -3.97
CA GLY A 120 22.81 31.36 -4.75
C GLY A 120 21.31 31.24 -5.04
N VAL A 121 20.77 30.02 -5.03
CA VAL A 121 19.37 29.70 -5.28
C VAL A 121 18.89 28.65 -4.29
N VAL A 122 17.69 28.83 -3.74
CA VAL A 122 16.98 27.82 -2.93
C VAL A 122 15.62 27.52 -3.56
N SER A 123 15.32 26.26 -3.82
CA SER A 123 14.06 25.82 -4.43
C SER A 123 13.72 24.39 -4.00
N ALA A 124 12.59 23.87 -4.48
CA ALA A 124 12.25 22.46 -4.31
C ALA A 124 13.28 21.56 -5.02
N ILE A 125 13.81 21.98 -6.17
CA ILE A 125 14.85 21.24 -6.92
C ILE A 125 16.16 21.18 -6.14
N THR A 126 16.61 22.30 -5.56
CA THR A 126 17.83 22.27 -4.74
C THR A 126 17.63 21.43 -3.48
N THR A 127 16.40 21.33 -2.97
CA THR A 127 16.06 20.48 -1.82
C THR A 127 16.14 18.99 -2.19
N GLU A 128 15.60 18.58 -3.35
CA GLU A 128 15.79 17.23 -3.89
C GLU A 128 17.28 16.91 -4.09
N LEU A 129 18.03 17.88 -4.63
CA LEU A 129 19.47 17.72 -4.85
C LEU A 129 20.24 17.47 -3.54
N VAL A 130 19.99 18.27 -2.49
CA VAL A 130 20.60 18.04 -1.16
C VAL A 130 20.17 16.69 -0.60
N THR A 131 18.94 16.25 -0.86
CA THR A 131 18.44 14.96 -0.41
C THR A 131 19.18 13.79 -1.10
N LEU A 132 19.45 13.91 -2.40
CA LEU A 132 20.30 12.98 -3.13
C LEU A 132 21.75 12.99 -2.65
N MET A 133 22.28 14.17 -2.31
CA MET A 133 23.61 14.31 -1.70
C MET A 133 23.67 13.59 -0.34
N ASP A 134 22.66 13.77 0.50
CA ASP A 134 22.59 13.09 1.79
C ASP A 134 22.60 11.56 1.64
N ALA A 135 21.99 11.05 0.57
CA ALA A 135 21.97 9.61 0.26
C ALA A 135 23.27 9.08 -0.37
N ASN A 136 24.13 9.94 -0.94
CA ASN A 136 25.35 9.54 -1.64
C ASN A 136 26.66 9.91 -0.89
N GLY A 137 26.57 10.28 0.38
CA GLY A 137 27.75 10.68 1.17
C GLY A 137 28.18 12.14 0.99
N GLY A 138 27.33 12.98 0.41
CA GLY A 138 27.54 14.43 0.29
C GLY A 138 28.15 14.88 -1.04
N ASP A 139 28.25 14.01 -2.05
CA ASP A 139 28.85 14.32 -3.35
C ASP A 139 27.86 15.10 -4.22
N PHE A 140 28.11 16.40 -4.35
CA PHE A 140 27.32 17.29 -5.20
C PHE A 140 27.36 16.88 -6.66
N ALA A 141 28.56 16.63 -7.22
CA ALA A 141 28.73 16.37 -8.65
C ALA A 141 28.02 15.07 -9.07
N ALA A 142 28.10 14.04 -8.24
CA ALA A 142 27.36 12.79 -8.47
C ALA A 142 25.84 12.99 -8.40
N ALA A 143 25.36 13.79 -7.44
CA ALA A 143 23.92 14.07 -7.26
C ALA A 143 23.36 14.93 -8.39
N SER A 144 24.07 16.00 -8.78
CA SER A 144 23.66 16.94 -9.82
C SER A 144 23.62 16.29 -11.19
N SER A 145 24.67 15.54 -11.55
CA SER A 145 24.72 14.79 -12.81
C SER A 145 23.57 13.80 -12.92
N LYS A 146 23.27 13.08 -11.83
CA LYS A 146 22.18 12.09 -11.80
C LYS A 146 20.80 12.74 -11.90
N LEU A 147 20.56 13.83 -11.18
CA LEU A 147 19.28 14.54 -11.22
C LEU A 147 19.07 15.19 -12.60
N ALA A 148 20.11 15.81 -13.17
CA ALA A 148 20.06 16.41 -14.51
C ALA A 148 19.71 15.35 -15.58
N ALA A 149 20.34 14.17 -15.52
CA ALA A 149 20.05 13.06 -16.41
C ALA A 149 18.62 12.52 -16.23
N LYS A 150 18.13 12.41 -14.98
CA LYS A 150 16.74 12.00 -14.68
C LYS A 150 15.73 12.95 -15.30
N LEU A 151 15.94 14.26 -15.17
CA LEU A 151 15.03 15.28 -15.66
C LEU A 151 15.21 15.58 -17.14
N GLY A 152 16.35 15.19 -17.73
CA GLY A 152 16.72 15.52 -19.11
C GLY A 152 16.91 17.03 -19.30
N VAL A 153 17.63 17.67 -18.38
CA VAL A 153 17.93 19.11 -18.35
C VAL A 153 19.43 19.35 -18.22
N ALA A 154 19.91 20.55 -18.56
CA ALA A 154 21.30 20.91 -18.32
C ALA A 154 21.60 21.00 -16.81
N GLU A 155 22.74 20.45 -16.40
CA GLU A 155 23.12 20.37 -14.98
C GLU A 155 23.21 21.75 -14.30
N ALA A 156 23.69 22.76 -15.03
CA ALA A 156 23.75 24.14 -14.54
C ALA A 156 22.38 24.73 -14.20
N ASN A 157 21.30 24.24 -14.82
CA ASN A 157 19.95 24.74 -14.59
C ASN A 157 19.33 24.23 -13.28
N LEU A 158 19.89 23.18 -12.64
CA LEU A 158 19.42 22.67 -11.35
C LEU A 158 19.59 23.66 -10.19
N VAL A 159 20.59 24.54 -10.30
CA VAL A 159 20.93 25.57 -9.31
C VAL A 159 20.71 26.99 -9.86
N ALA A 160 19.91 27.11 -10.92
CA ALA A 160 19.51 28.38 -11.52
C ALA A 160 18.11 28.80 -11.06
N ASP A 161 17.78 30.07 -11.25
CA ASP A 161 16.41 30.54 -11.08
C ASP A 161 15.51 29.96 -12.18
N ILE A 162 14.69 28.98 -11.81
CA ILE A 162 13.75 28.27 -12.69
C ILE A 162 12.85 29.23 -13.47
N ASN A 163 12.52 30.40 -12.90
CA ASN A 163 11.68 31.39 -13.57
C ASN A 163 12.40 32.14 -14.69
N LYS A 164 13.74 32.08 -14.74
CA LYS A 164 14.60 32.72 -15.73
C LYS A 164 15.26 31.71 -16.69
N VAL A 165 15.21 30.42 -16.42
CA VAL A 165 15.61 29.36 -17.37
C VAL A 165 14.74 29.46 -18.63
N GLY A 166 15.32 29.28 -19.81
CA GLY A 166 14.59 29.31 -21.08
C GLY A 166 14.35 27.92 -21.67
N GLY A 167 13.37 27.79 -22.56
CA GLY A 167 13.15 26.60 -23.38
C GLY A 167 12.57 25.39 -22.63
N ASP A 168 12.88 24.19 -23.14
CA ASP A 168 12.34 22.92 -22.65
C ASP A 168 12.76 22.60 -21.20
N ASP A 169 13.99 22.96 -20.83
CA ASP A 169 14.50 22.81 -19.47
C ASP A 169 13.62 23.54 -18.44
N GLN A 170 13.11 24.72 -18.78
CA GLN A 170 12.22 25.46 -17.89
C GLN A 170 10.92 24.69 -17.62
N ALA A 171 10.31 24.11 -18.66
CA ALA A 171 9.07 23.37 -18.52
C ALA A 171 9.25 22.12 -17.63
N LYS A 172 10.34 21.37 -17.86
CA LYS A 172 10.72 20.20 -17.05
C LYS A 172 11.00 20.56 -15.59
N LEU A 173 11.79 21.62 -15.36
CA LEU A 173 12.12 22.08 -14.00
C LEU A 173 10.91 22.62 -13.25
N LYS A 174 9.99 23.35 -13.92
CA LYS A 174 8.74 23.80 -13.30
C LYS A 174 7.85 22.63 -12.90
N ALA A 175 7.75 21.60 -13.74
CA ALA A 175 6.98 20.40 -13.43
C ALA A 175 7.57 19.64 -12.23
N GLU A 176 8.89 19.41 -12.21
CA GLU A 176 9.55 18.75 -11.07
C GLU A 176 9.46 19.62 -9.81
N ASN A 177 9.65 20.95 -9.92
CA ASN A 177 9.56 21.85 -8.78
C ASN A 177 8.17 21.80 -8.12
N ALA A 178 7.10 21.78 -8.91
CA ALA A 178 5.74 21.60 -8.40
C ALA A 178 5.59 20.25 -7.69
N SER A 179 6.01 19.15 -8.34
CA SER A 179 5.92 17.80 -7.77
C SER A 179 6.71 17.64 -6.47
N VAL A 180 7.89 18.24 -6.37
CA VAL A 180 8.75 18.17 -5.17
C VAL A 180 8.24 19.10 -4.07
N THR A 181 7.64 20.25 -4.43
CA THR A 181 7.01 21.14 -3.44
C THR A 181 5.92 20.42 -2.66
N ASP A 182 5.09 19.61 -3.32
CA ASP A 182 4.05 18.82 -2.67
C ASP A 182 4.63 17.79 -1.68
N VAL A 183 5.73 17.12 -2.06
CA VAL A 183 6.44 16.20 -1.16
C VAL A 183 7.01 16.93 0.06
N ILE A 184 7.64 18.08 -0.16
CA ILE A 184 8.20 18.92 0.91
C ILE A 184 7.10 19.40 1.85
N ALA A 185 5.95 19.83 1.33
CA ALA A 185 4.80 20.25 2.12
C ALA A 185 4.28 19.13 3.03
N ALA A 186 4.14 17.91 2.47
CA ALA A 186 3.73 16.74 3.23
C ALA A 186 4.72 16.39 4.35
N ALA A 187 6.03 16.43 4.06
CA ALA A 187 7.07 16.18 5.06
C ALA A 187 7.11 17.27 6.14
N SER A 188 6.94 18.54 5.76
CA SER A 188 7.01 19.70 6.66
C SER A 188 5.83 19.80 7.64
N ALA A 189 4.81 18.97 7.48
CA ALA A 189 3.73 18.82 8.45
C ALA A 189 4.14 18.00 9.70
N LEU A 190 5.28 17.32 9.64
CA LEU A 190 5.80 16.47 10.72
C LEU A 190 6.61 17.30 11.73
N ALA A 191 6.63 16.84 12.99
CA ALA A 191 7.29 17.56 14.09
C ALA A 191 8.77 17.17 14.26
N ALA A 192 9.13 15.91 14.01
CA ALA A 192 10.48 15.42 14.25
C ALA A 192 11.36 15.50 12.98
N PRO A 193 12.55 16.09 13.04
CA PRO A 193 13.45 16.19 11.88
C PRO A 193 13.75 14.87 11.18
N ALA A 194 13.93 13.79 11.95
CA ALA A 194 14.15 12.46 11.40
C ALA A 194 12.95 11.96 10.56
N ASP A 195 11.73 12.23 11.02
CA ASP A 195 10.50 11.87 10.30
C ASP A 195 10.32 12.73 9.03
N ILE A 196 10.72 14.00 9.08
CA ILE A 196 10.73 14.89 7.90
C ILE A 196 11.68 14.33 6.84
N ALA A 197 12.93 14.02 7.22
CA ALA A 197 13.93 13.48 6.31
C ALA A 197 13.48 12.14 5.71
N ALA A 198 12.95 11.23 6.53
CA ALA A 198 12.43 9.94 6.07
C ALA A 198 11.27 10.12 5.08
N THR A 199 10.32 11.00 5.38
CA THR A 199 9.15 11.27 4.51
C THR A 199 9.55 11.95 3.20
N LEU A 200 10.50 12.88 3.25
CA LEU A 200 11.06 13.51 2.05
C LEU A 200 11.75 12.48 1.15
N ASN A 201 12.61 11.63 1.73
CA ASN A 201 13.27 10.54 1.01
C ASN A 201 12.27 9.60 0.35
N ALA A 202 11.26 9.16 1.10
CA ALA A 202 10.25 8.23 0.64
C ALA A 202 9.38 8.83 -0.48
N GLY A 203 8.92 10.08 -0.33
CA GLY A 203 8.12 10.76 -1.34
C GLY A 203 8.89 11.03 -2.64
N LEU A 204 10.16 11.44 -2.53
CA LEU A 204 11.03 11.61 -3.70
C LEU A 204 11.33 10.28 -4.39
N ALA A 205 11.53 9.21 -3.62
CA ALA A 205 11.70 7.87 -4.18
C ALA A 205 10.43 7.42 -4.94
N LEU A 206 9.24 7.71 -4.41
CA LEU A 206 7.98 7.43 -5.08
C LEU A 206 7.86 8.19 -6.41
N ASN A 207 8.32 9.45 -6.50
CA ASN A 207 8.30 10.24 -7.75
C ASN A 207 9.07 9.59 -8.92
N ASN A 208 10.05 8.72 -8.63
CA ASN A 208 10.79 7.96 -9.64
C ASN A 208 9.94 6.87 -10.29
N ILE A 209 8.86 6.43 -9.66
CA ILE A 209 7.94 5.43 -10.22
C ILE A 209 7.11 6.08 -11.32
N LYS A 210 6.82 5.41 -12.44
CA LYS A 210 5.94 5.91 -13.52
C LYS A 210 4.79 4.94 -13.78
N ASN A 211 4.98 3.67 -13.44
CA ASN A 211 3.98 2.62 -13.54
C ASN A 211 3.82 1.94 -12.19
N ILE A 212 2.59 1.84 -11.68
CA ILE A 212 2.23 1.03 -10.52
C ILE A 212 1.41 -0.15 -11.03
N VAL A 213 1.89 -1.37 -10.79
CA VAL A 213 1.20 -2.62 -11.13
C VAL A 213 0.82 -3.34 -9.84
N VAL A 214 -0.46 -3.60 -9.66
CA VAL A 214 -0.98 -4.30 -8.49
C VAL A 214 -1.38 -5.71 -8.93
N ILE A 215 -0.75 -6.74 -8.38
CA ILE A 215 -1.15 -8.14 -8.59
C ILE A 215 -1.88 -8.60 -7.33
N TYR A 216 -3.16 -8.98 -7.49
CA TYR A 216 -4.04 -9.24 -6.36
C TYR A 216 -4.45 -10.72 -6.33
N ALA A 217 -3.76 -11.54 -5.54
CA ALA A 217 -4.01 -12.97 -5.37
C ALA A 217 -5.20 -13.25 -4.42
N GLU A 218 -5.40 -14.52 -4.07
CA GLU A 218 -6.51 -15.12 -3.31
C GLU A 218 -5.99 -16.29 -2.45
N ASN A 219 -6.59 -16.76 -1.37
CA ASN A 219 -6.95 -15.98 -0.19
C ASN A 219 -6.04 -16.59 0.88
N ARG A 220 -4.99 -15.88 1.29
CA ARG A 220 -3.88 -16.45 2.07
C ARG A 220 -3.43 -15.48 3.13
N GLY A 221 -3.54 -15.88 4.40
CA GLY A 221 -2.99 -15.12 5.52
C GLY A 221 -1.46 -15.05 5.48
N PHE A 222 -0.88 -14.05 6.14
CA PHE A 222 0.58 -13.90 6.18
C PHE A 222 1.25 -15.13 6.78
N ASP A 223 0.81 -15.54 7.98
CA ASP A 223 1.33 -16.73 8.65
C ASP A 223 1.12 -18.03 7.86
N ASN A 224 0.10 -18.11 6.99
CA ASN A 224 -0.19 -19.30 6.19
C ASN A 224 0.91 -19.61 5.15
N LEU A 225 1.48 -18.58 4.49
CA LEU A 225 2.44 -18.79 3.39
C LEU A 225 3.84 -18.20 3.66
N TYR A 226 3.93 -17.15 4.47
CA TYR A 226 5.17 -16.40 4.73
C TYR A 226 5.54 -16.36 6.21
N GLY A 227 4.77 -17.03 7.06
CA GLY A 227 5.01 -17.07 8.49
C GLY A 227 6.34 -17.71 8.88
N LEU A 228 7.01 -18.46 8.00
CA LEU A 228 8.36 -18.99 8.22
C LEU A 228 9.47 -18.13 7.59
N PHE A 229 9.15 -17.02 6.94
CA PHE A 229 10.13 -16.21 6.23
C PHE A 229 11.14 -15.59 7.21
N PRO A 230 12.46 -15.70 6.98
CA PRO A 230 13.46 -15.19 7.89
C PRO A 230 13.35 -13.67 8.11
N GLY A 231 13.33 -13.25 9.38
CA GLY A 231 13.24 -11.84 9.76
C GLY A 231 11.82 -11.27 9.77
N ALA A 232 10.82 -12.03 9.32
CA ALA A 232 9.43 -11.62 9.42
C ALA A 232 8.85 -11.89 10.80
N ASN A 233 7.94 -11.02 11.25
CA ASN A 233 7.03 -11.29 12.34
C ASN A 233 6.04 -12.39 11.94
N GLY A 234 6.49 -13.65 12.00
CA GLY A 234 5.75 -14.83 11.53
C GLY A 234 5.23 -15.74 12.63
N VAL A 235 4.93 -17.01 12.30
CA VAL A 235 4.22 -17.96 13.18
C VAL A 235 4.86 -18.03 14.57
N PRO A 236 4.13 -17.66 15.65
CA PRO A 236 4.67 -17.67 17.01
C PRO A 236 5.13 -19.05 17.47
N GLY A 237 6.31 -19.10 18.11
CA GLY A 237 6.92 -20.35 18.57
C GLY A 237 7.53 -21.23 17.48
N VAL A 238 7.43 -20.82 16.21
CA VAL A 238 8.06 -21.50 15.07
C VAL A 238 9.06 -20.58 14.36
N ASN A 239 8.67 -19.34 14.07
CA ASN A 239 9.56 -18.33 13.50
C ASN A 239 10.35 -17.61 14.62
N PRO A 240 11.70 -17.62 14.60
CA PRO A 240 12.52 -16.93 15.60
C PRO A 240 12.33 -15.41 15.66
N ALA A 241 11.87 -14.79 14.58
CA ALA A 241 11.64 -13.34 14.49
C ALA A 241 10.21 -12.92 14.87
N SER A 242 9.36 -13.87 15.29
CA SER A 242 8.02 -13.54 15.80
C SER A 242 8.10 -12.61 17.01
N THR A 243 7.28 -11.57 17.01
CA THR A 243 7.26 -10.52 18.04
C THR A 243 6.34 -10.83 19.21
N SER A 244 5.58 -11.93 19.12
CA SER A 244 4.58 -12.32 20.11
C SER A 244 4.62 -13.82 20.42
N ALA A 245 4.08 -14.17 21.58
CA ALA A 245 3.86 -15.57 21.94
C ALA A 245 2.54 -16.08 21.35
N TYR A 246 2.45 -17.38 21.10
CA TYR A 246 1.21 -18.00 20.67
C TYR A 246 0.11 -17.87 21.73
N VAL A 247 -1.08 -17.47 21.31
CA VAL A 247 -2.30 -17.42 22.14
C VAL A 247 -3.18 -18.64 21.81
N PRO A 248 -3.42 -19.55 22.77
CA PRO A 248 -4.29 -20.71 22.57
C PRO A 248 -5.69 -20.32 22.09
N GLN A 249 -6.21 -21.05 21.12
CA GLN A 249 -7.57 -20.82 20.62
C GLN A 249 -8.60 -21.15 21.71
N LYS A 250 -9.68 -20.39 21.73
CA LYS A 250 -10.79 -20.49 22.68
C LYS A 250 -12.06 -20.94 21.98
N ASP A 251 -12.98 -21.50 22.76
CA ASP A 251 -14.33 -21.84 22.33
C ASP A 251 -15.26 -20.62 22.38
N TYR A 252 -16.53 -20.82 22.00
CA TYR A 252 -17.57 -19.79 22.01
C TYR A 252 -17.74 -19.13 23.39
N ASP A 253 -17.60 -19.91 24.46
CA ASP A 253 -17.76 -19.49 25.87
C ASP A 253 -16.49 -18.86 26.49
N ASN A 254 -15.44 -18.66 25.69
CA ASN A 254 -14.10 -18.20 26.09
C ASN A 254 -13.26 -19.20 26.87
N SER A 255 -13.69 -20.44 27.06
CA SER A 255 -12.81 -21.50 27.58
C SER A 255 -11.69 -21.80 26.57
N THR A 256 -10.50 -22.15 27.05
CA THR A 256 -9.40 -22.58 26.17
C THR A 256 -9.71 -23.96 25.61
N LEU A 257 -9.61 -24.11 24.29
CA LEU A 257 -9.84 -25.40 23.64
C LEU A 257 -8.75 -26.40 24.07
N PRO A 258 -9.12 -27.61 24.54
CA PRO A 258 -8.15 -28.64 24.93
C PRO A 258 -7.38 -29.21 23.71
N ALA A 259 -8.00 -29.16 22.54
CA ALA A 259 -7.46 -29.58 21.25
C ALA A 259 -8.14 -28.75 20.16
N LEU A 260 -7.56 -28.66 18.96
CA LEU A 260 -8.25 -28.04 17.84
C LEU A 260 -9.51 -28.83 17.47
N PRO A 261 -10.61 -28.17 17.05
CA PRO A 261 -11.78 -28.85 16.53
C PRO A 261 -11.38 -29.67 15.29
N PRO A 262 -11.99 -30.83 15.05
CA PRO A 262 -11.70 -31.58 13.85
C PRO A 262 -12.09 -30.76 12.61
N THR A 263 -11.41 -31.01 11.51
CA THR A 263 -11.74 -30.37 10.24
C THR A 263 -13.03 -30.96 9.68
N TRP A 264 -14.14 -30.23 9.81
CA TRP A 264 -15.49 -30.69 9.45
C TRP A 264 -15.60 -31.06 7.97
N GLY A 265 -15.69 -32.35 7.65
CA GLY A 265 -15.68 -32.85 6.27
C GLY A 265 -14.30 -33.12 5.65
N GLY A 266 -13.18 -32.99 6.38
CA GLY A 266 -11.81 -33.33 5.92
C GLY A 266 -11.02 -32.27 5.13
N MET A 267 -9.70 -32.23 5.19
CA MET A 267 -8.92 -31.04 4.79
C MET A 267 -8.84 -30.71 3.29
N ALA A 268 -9.09 -31.67 2.41
CA ALA A 268 -9.00 -31.48 0.96
C ALA A 268 -10.33 -31.01 0.36
N ALA A 269 -10.28 -30.31 -0.79
CA ALA A 269 -11.48 -29.99 -1.55
C ALA A 269 -12.16 -31.27 -2.07
N ALA A 270 -13.47 -31.19 -2.30
CA ALA A 270 -14.22 -32.31 -2.86
C ALA A 270 -13.66 -32.70 -4.24
N GLY A 271 -13.50 -34.00 -4.48
CA GLY A 271 -12.96 -34.54 -5.75
C GLY A 271 -11.43 -34.61 -5.84
N GLN A 272 -10.69 -34.20 -4.81
CA GLN A 272 -9.24 -34.42 -4.74
C GLN A 272 -8.91 -35.91 -4.52
N SER A 273 -7.82 -36.38 -5.12
CA SER A 273 -7.32 -37.75 -4.94
C SER A 273 -6.67 -37.95 -3.56
N VAL A 274 -6.03 -36.91 -3.03
CA VAL A 274 -5.54 -36.87 -1.66
C VAL A 274 -6.70 -36.49 -0.75
N VAL A 275 -7.04 -37.37 0.19
CA VAL A 275 -8.13 -37.16 1.15
C VAL A 275 -7.61 -37.28 2.57
N ILE A 276 -7.66 -36.19 3.33
CA ILE A 276 -7.48 -36.24 4.78
C ILE A 276 -8.84 -36.07 5.44
N THR A 277 -9.31 -37.14 6.08
CA THR A 277 -10.66 -37.22 6.66
C THR A 277 -10.77 -36.41 7.95
N GLN A 278 -12.01 -36.08 8.33
CA GLN A 278 -12.30 -35.46 9.63
C GLN A 278 -11.74 -36.28 10.80
N ALA A 279 -11.85 -37.62 10.75
CA ALA A 279 -11.38 -38.50 11.81
C ALA A 279 -9.87 -38.40 12.05
N GLN A 280 -9.08 -38.17 10.99
CA GLN A 280 -7.63 -38.00 11.10
C GLN A 280 -7.22 -36.68 11.77
N THR A 281 -8.12 -35.69 11.83
CA THR A 281 -7.84 -34.36 12.40
C THR A 281 -8.32 -34.21 13.85
N VAL A 282 -8.88 -35.27 14.45
CA VAL A 282 -9.35 -35.25 15.84
C VAL A 282 -8.16 -35.23 16.80
N GLY A 283 -8.23 -34.40 17.85
CA GLY A 283 -7.26 -34.40 18.94
C GLY A 283 -5.94 -33.68 18.63
N MET A 284 -5.86 -32.93 17.54
CA MET A 284 -4.69 -32.09 17.24
C MET A 284 -4.47 -31.08 18.35
N ALA A 285 -3.20 -30.85 18.71
CA ALA A 285 -2.84 -29.87 19.73
C ALA A 285 -3.37 -28.47 19.35
N ASN A 286 -3.89 -27.72 20.32
CA ASN A 286 -4.33 -26.33 20.16
C ASN A 286 -3.12 -25.40 19.91
N LYS A 287 -2.59 -25.41 18.68
CA LYS A 287 -1.50 -24.58 18.17
C LYS A 287 -1.43 -24.64 16.63
N PRO A 288 -0.76 -23.69 15.96
CA PRO A 288 -0.48 -23.79 14.53
C PRO A 288 0.25 -25.08 14.16
N PHE A 289 -0.02 -25.61 12.97
CA PHE A 289 0.64 -26.81 12.45
C PHE A 289 1.01 -26.66 10.97
N GLN A 290 2.09 -27.33 10.57
CA GLN A 290 2.53 -27.32 9.18
C GLN A 290 1.74 -28.33 8.34
N ILE A 291 1.12 -27.86 7.25
CA ILE A 291 0.29 -28.66 6.33
C ILE A 291 1.17 -29.57 5.45
N ASP A 292 2.33 -29.07 5.02
CA ASP A 292 3.22 -29.73 4.07
C ASP A 292 4.47 -30.36 4.71
N ASP A 293 4.42 -30.67 6.01
CA ASP A 293 5.47 -31.46 6.67
C ASP A 293 5.37 -32.93 6.22
N VAL A 294 6.38 -33.37 5.47
CA VAL A 294 6.47 -34.74 4.92
C VAL A 294 6.49 -35.84 5.99
N ASN A 295 6.79 -35.49 7.25
CA ASN A 295 6.79 -36.42 8.37
C ASN A 295 5.44 -36.45 9.11
N SER A 296 4.51 -35.58 8.75
CA SER A 296 3.18 -35.50 9.36
C SER A 296 2.23 -36.52 8.73
N PRO A 297 1.38 -37.21 9.52
CA PRO A 297 0.29 -38.03 8.99
C PRO A 297 -0.80 -37.19 8.28
N LEU A 298 -0.70 -35.86 8.36
CA LEU A 298 -1.59 -34.90 7.71
C LEU A 298 -0.99 -34.26 6.46
N TYR A 299 0.16 -34.76 5.98
CA TYR A 299 0.90 -34.19 4.86
C TYR A 299 0.02 -33.94 3.63
N MET A 300 -0.04 -32.68 3.20
CA MET A 300 -0.59 -32.26 1.92
C MET A 300 0.35 -31.26 1.27
N GLY A 301 0.93 -31.65 0.13
CA GLY A 301 1.80 -30.75 -0.64
C GLY A 301 1.04 -29.55 -1.22
N GLN A 302 1.78 -28.50 -1.58
CA GLN A 302 1.25 -27.23 -2.10
C GLN A 302 0.47 -27.34 -3.43
N SER A 303 0.59 -28.47 -4.14
CA SER A 303 -0.20 -28.78 -5.34
C SER A 303 -1.58 -29.37 -5.04
N VAL A 304 -1.85 -29.77 -3.79
CA VAL A 304 -3.16 -30.29 -3.38
C VAL A 304 -4.08 -29.12 -3.07
N ILE A 305 -5.28 -29.15 -3.64
CA ILE A 305 -6.30 -28.13 -3.37
C ILE A 305 -6.95 -28.47 -2.02
N THR A 306 -6.64 -27.67 -0.99
CA THR A 306 -7.34 -27.75 0.29
C THR A 306 -8.77 -27.27 0.14
N ARG A 307 -9.65 -27.58 1.09
CA ARG A 307 -10.99 -27.00 1.07
C ARG A 307 -10.97 -25.49 1.28
N ASP A 308 -12.05 -24.85 0.86
CA ASP A 308 -12.34 -23.47 1.24
C ASP A 308 -12.78 -23.38 2.71
N LEU A 309 -12.41 -22.31 3.39
CA LEU A 309 -12.74 -22.03 4.79
C LEU A 309 -13.57 -20.75 4.85
N VAL A 310 -14.43 -20.60 5.86
CA VAL A 310 -15.20 -19.37 6.03
C VAL A 310 -14.29 -18.16 6.25
N HIS A 311 -14.46 -17.17 5.38
CA HIS A 311 -13.73 -15.91 5.38
C HIS A 311 -14.71 -14.73 5.24
N ARG A 312 -15.86 -14.81 5.91
CA ARG A 312 -16.95 -13.83 5.80
C ARG A 312 -16.80 -12.68 6.79
N PHE A 313 -17.42 -11.53 6.49
CA PHE A 313 -17.25 -10.26 7.22
C PHE A 313 -17.38 -10.37 8.74
N TYR A 314 -18.47 -11.00 9.22
CA TYR A 314 -18.69 -11.14 10.66
C TYR A 314 -17.91 -12.30 11.26
N ASN A 315 -17.68 -13.39 10.52
CA ASN A 315 -16.79 -14.46 10.97
C ASN A 315 -15.40 -13.92 11.26
N ASN A 316 -14.82 -13.14 10.34
CA ASN A 316 -13.47 -12.60 10.51
C ASN A 316 -13.36 -11.71 11.76
N GLN A 317 -14.35 -10.86 12.03
CA GLN A 317 -14.41 -10.08 13.27
C GLN A 317 -14.46 -10.96 14.53
N MET A 318 -15.28 -12.02 14.51
CA MET A 318 -15.40 -12.95 15.64
C MET A 318 -14.14 -13.80 15.82
N GLN A 319 -13.44 -14.15 14.74
CA GLN A 319 -12.16 -14.87 14.76
C GLN A 319 -11.03 -14.01 15.36
N ILE A 320 -10.98 -12.73 14.96
CA ILE A 320 -10.05 -11.72 15.49
C ILE A 320 -10.33 -11.40 16.96
N ASN A 321 -11.60 -11.44 17.38
CA ASN A 321 -12.03 -11.28 18.76
C ASN A 321 -11.41 -10.04 19.45
N GLY A 322 -11.56 -8.87 18.83
CA GLY A 322 -11.02 -7.61 19.37
C GLY A 322 -9.49 -7.51 19.34
N GLY A 323 -8.82 -8.32 18.51
CA GLY A 323 -7.36 -8.33 18.34
C GLY A 323 -6.67 -9.46 19.11
N ALA A 324 -7.40 -10.26 19.90
CA ALA A 324 -6.84 -11.41 20.59
C ALA A 324 -6.46 -12.55 19.62
N ASN A 325 -7.06 -12.58 18.42
CA ASN A 325 -6.87 -13.59 17.39
C ASN A 325 -7.03 -15.04 17.90
N ASP A 326 -7.84 -15.23 18.94
CA ASP A 326 -7.93 -16.49 19.67
C ASP A 326 -9.19 -17.29 19.37
N LYS A 327 -9.95 -16.96 18.30
CA LYS A 327 -11.19 -17.65 17.95
C LYS A 327 -11.30 -18.05 16.48
N PHE A 328 -10.18 -18.13 15.77
CA PHE A 328 -10.14 -18.62 14.39
C PHE A 328 -10.71 -20.04 14.30
N ALA A 329 -10.23 -20.94 15.15
CA ALA A 329 -10.72 -22.33 15.20
C ALA A 329 -12.20 -22.42 15.62
N ALA A 330 -12.67 -21.51 16.48
CA ALA A 330 -14.05 -21.51 16.96
C ALA A 330 -15.03 -21.12 15.86
N TYR A 331 -14.75 -20.03 15.13
CA TYR A 331 -15.66 -19.47 14.14
C TYR A 331 -15.31 -19.86 12.71
N SER A 332 -14.61 -20.98 12.54
CA SER A 332 -14.34 -21.62 11.25
C SER A 332 -15.32 -22.77 11.00
N ASP A 333 -15.84 -22.84 9.78
CA ASP A 333 -16.57 -24.01 9.27
C ASP A 333 -15.64 -25.19 8.94
N ALA A 334 -14.34 -24.95 8.88
CA ALA A 334 -13.30 -25.95 8.64
C ALA A 334 -12.54 -26.35 9.91
N GLY A 335 -13.00 -25.94 11.10
CA GLY A 335 -12.41 -26.30 12.38
C GLY A 335 -10.91 -25.98 12.44
N GLY A 336 -10.10 -26.96 12.83
CA GLY A 336 -8.65 -26.79 13.04
C GLY A 336 -7.84 -26.42 11.79
N LEU A 337 -8.32 -26.65 10.56
CA LEU A 337 -7.57 -26.35 9.34
C LEU A 337 -7.17 -24.87 9.23
N THR A 338 -7.95 -23.95 9.82
CA THR A 338 -7.60 -22.53 9.89
C THR A 338 -6.22 -22.29 10.51
N MET A 339 -5.76 -23.16 11.40
CA MET A 339 -4.46 -23.05 12.08
C MET A 339 -3.29 -23.59 11.25
N GLY A 340 -3.54 -24.06 10.03
CA GLY A 340 -2.53 -24.62 9.16
C GLY A 340 -1.68 -23.58 8.44
N TYR A 341 -0.38 -23.85 8.30
CA TYR A 341 0.56 -23.05 7.49
C TYR A 341 1.42 -23.96 6.59
N TYR A 342 2.00 -23.38 5.54
CA TYR A 342 2.92 -24.05 4.61
C TYR A 342 4.36 -23.59 4.82
N ASP A 343 5.33 -24.47 4.53
CA ASP A 343 6.71 -24.05 4.32
C ASP A 343 6.91 -23.49 2.91
N GLY A 344 6.90 -22.16 2.82
CA GLY A 344 7.12 -21.45 1.58
C GLY A 344 8.58 -21.43 1.09
N SER A 345 9.55 -22.04 1.77
CA SER A 345 10.98 -21.95 1.42
C SER A 345 11.33 -22.36 -0.02
N LYS A 346 10.47 -23.16 -0.67
CA LYS A 346 10.58 -23.63 -2.06
C LYS A 346 9.66 -22.89 -3.06
N MET A 347 8.86 -21.95 -2.59
CA MET A 347 7.98 -21.13 -3.44
C MET A 347 8.83 -20.12 -4.25
N LYS A 348 8.45 -19.89 -5.50
CA LYS A 348 9.10 -18.90 -6.37
C LYS A 348 8.88 -17.48 -5.84
N MET A 349 7.72 -17.20 -5.26
CA MET A 349 7.45 -15.89 -4.66
C MET A 349 8.29 -15.64 -3.41
N TRP A 350 8.73 -16.67 -2.69
CA TRP A 350 9.73 -16.52 -1.62
C TRP A 350 11.10 -16.12 -2.16
N ASP A 351 11.52 -16.69 -3.29
CA ASP A 351 12.76 -16.30 -3.94
C ASP A 351 12.73 -14.86 -4.46
N ILE A 352 11.57 -14.38 -4.90
CA ILE A 352 11.35 -12.97 -5.25
C ILE A 352 11.38 -12.10 -3.99
N ALA A 353 10.72 -12.50 -2.90
CA ALA A 353 10.75 -11.78 -1.63
C ALA A 353 12.17 -11.62 -1.07
N LYS A 354 13.04 -12.64 -1.20
CA LYS A 354 14.48 -12.54 -0.82
C LYS A 354 15.26 -11.53 -1.67
N GLN A 355 14.81 -11.26 -2.90
CA GLN A 355 15.46 -10.32 -3.82
C GLN A 355 14.99 -8.87 -3.64
N TYR A 356 13.83 -8.66 -3.01
CA TYR A 356 13.21 -7.35 -2.82
C TYR A 356 12.70 -7.19 -1.38
N ALA A 357 11.51 -6.63 -1.18
CA ALA A 357 10.91 -6.45 0.13
C ALA A 357 9.69 -7.35 0.34
N LEU A 358 9.65 -8.04 1.47
CA LEU A 358 8.44 -8.65 2.02
C LEU A 358 7.86 -7.71 3.07
N ALA A 359 6.67 -7.18 2.85
CA ALA A 359 5.94 -6.44 3.87
C ALA A 359 5.19 -7.44 4.77
N ASP A 360 5.53 -7.44 6.06
CA ASP A 360 5.00 -8.37 7.05
C ASP A 360 3.97 -7.74 7.99
N ASN A 361 3.46 -6.55 7.63
CA ASN A 361 2.53 -5.80 8.46
C ASN A 361 1.42 -5.15 7.61
N LEU A 362 0.97 -5.85 6.55
CA LEU A 362 -0.15 -5.46 5.71
C LEU A 362 -1.43 -6.20 6.10
N TYR A 363 -2.47 -5.45 6.46
CA TYR A 363 -3.78 -5.97 6.84
C TYR A 363 -4.79 -5.83 5.71
N ILE A 364 -5.82 -6.67 5.71
CA ILE A 364 -6.91 -6.51 4.74
C ILE A 364 -7.67 -5.21 5.07
N GLY A 365 -7.95 -4.41 4.05
CA GLY A 365 -8.55 -3.09 4.23
C GLY A 365 -9.94 -3.13 4.89
N ALA A 366 -10.68 -4.20 4.65
CA ALA A 366 -11.95 -4.50 5.29
C ALA A 366 -12.00 -5.96 5.75
N PHE A 367 -12.73 -6.26 6.83
CA PHE A 367 -12.97 -7.63 7.29
C PHE A 367 -13.64 -8.48 6.20
N GLY A 368 -13.40 -9.79 6.25
CA GLY A 368 -14.14 -10.74 5.43
C GLY A 368 -13.55 -10.98 4.04
N GLY A 369 -14.43 -11.31 3.09
CA GLY A 369 -14.07 -12.05 1.89
C GLY A 369 -13.84 -11.22 0.65
N SER A 370 -13.49 -11.89 -0.43
CA SER A 370 -13.01 -11.30 -1.68
C SER A 370 -13.87 -10.17 -2.21
N PHE A 371 -15.20 -10.33 -2.19
CA PHE A 371 -16.09 -9.28 -2.68
C PHE A 371 -15.82 -7.93 -2.01
N LEU A 372 -15.87 -7.83 -0.68
CA LEU A 372 -15.74 -6.53 0.00
C LEU A 372 -14.31 -6.00 -0.11
N THR A 373 -13.30 -6.86 0.01
CA THR A 373 -11.90 -6.42 -0.04
C THR A 373 -11.50 -5.89 -1.42
N HIS A 374 -12.07 -6.41 -2.52
CA HIS A 374 -11.88 -5.84 -3.85
C HIS A 374 -12.56 -4.47 -4.03
N GLN A 375 -13.75 -4.27 -3.44
CA GLN A 375 -14.41 -2.96 -3.47
C GLN A 375 -13.58 -1.96 -2.66
N TYR A 376 -13.13 -2.38 -1.48
CA TYR A 376 -12.29 -1.56 -0.60
C TYR A 376 -10.95 -1.21 -1.24
N LEU A 377 -10.34 -2.11 -2.02
CA LEU A 377 -9.10 -1.86 -2.78
C LEU A 377 -9.22 -0.66 -3.71
N ILE A 378 -10.40 -0.38 -4.30
CA ILE A 378 -10.55 0.66 -5.32
C ILE A 378 -11.18 1.96 -4.80
N CYS A 379 -11.88 1.95 -3.67
CA CYS A 379 -12.55 3.14 -3.13
C CYS A 379 -12.33 3.40 -1.63
N ALA A 380 -11.73 2.46 -0.89
CA ALA A 380 -11.71 2.44 0.58
C ALA A 380 -13.13 2.58 1.18
N CYS A 381 -14.11 1.93 0.55
CA CYS A 381 -15.52 2.07 0.88
C CYS A 381 -16.24 0.71 0.79
N ALA A 382 -17.32 0.58 1.55
CA ALA A 382 -18.24 -0.56 1.43
C ALA A 382 -19.39 -0.20 0.47
N PRO A 383 -19.79 -1.10 -0.45
CA PRO A 383 -20.89 -0.85 -1.36
C PRO A 383 -22.22 -0.66 -0.64
N GLN A 384 -23.02 0.28 -1.12
CA GLN A 384 -24.31 0.64 -0.55
C GLN A 384 -25.46 -0.17 -1.18
N TYR A 385 -26.41 -0.58 -0.34
CA TYR A 385 -27.67 -1.20 -0.76
C TYR A 385 -28.85 -0.46 -0.09
N PRO A 386 -29.39 0.60 -0.73
CA PRO A 386 -30.53 1.33 -0.19
C PRO A 386 -31.78 0.43 -0.07
N ASN A 387 -32.53 0.57 1.03
CA ASN A 387 -33.83 -0.11 1.23
C ASN A 387 -33.78 -1.65 1.10
N ALA A 388 -32.68 -2.29 1.52
CA ALA A 388 -32.49 -3.74 1.38
C ALA A 388 -33.59 -4.56 2.06
N ASP A 389 -34.16 -4.05 3.15
CA ASP A 389 -35.22 -4.67 3.95
C ASP A 389 -36.58 -4.77 3.23
N THR A 390 -36.80 -3.91 2.24
CA THR A 390 -38.01 -3.91 1.41
C THR A 390 -37.77 -4.43 0.00
N SER A 391 -36.53 -4.81 -0.35
CA SER A 391 -36.15 -5.34 -1.65
C SER A 391 -36.16 -6.87 -1.70
N VAL A 392 -35.84 -7.43 -2.88
CA VAL A 392 -35.59 -8.87 -3.08
C VAL A 392 -34.43 -9.40 -2.22
N ALA A 393 -33.56 -8.51 -1.71
CA ALA A 393 -32.39 -8.85 -0.90
C ALA A 393 -32.66 -8.88 0.62
N LYS A 394 -33.90 -8.67 1.08
CA LYS A 394 -34.23 -8.64 2.53
C LYS A 394 -33.79 -9.89 3.30
N GLY A 395 -33.81 -11.05 2.63
CA GLY A 395 -33.33 -12.32 3.21
C GLY A 395 -31.82 -12.39 3.38
N SER A 396 -31.07 -11.52 2.71
CA SER A 396 -29.61 -11.42 2.77
C SER A 396 -29.13 -10.52 3.90
N ILE A 397 -30.01 -9.93 4.71
CA ILE A 397 -29.63 -9.10 5.86
C ILE A 397 -29.18 -9.98 7.02
N ALA A 398 -27.93 -9.84 7.43
CA ALA A 398 -27.34 -10.61 8.52
C ALA A 398 -28.07 -10.36 9.85
N LYS A 399 -28.17 -11.41 10.66
CA LYS A 399 -28.67 -11.33 12.04
C LYS A 399 -27.49 -11.29 12.98
N ILE A 400 -27.34 -10.18 13.69
CA ILE A 400 -26.25 -9.94 14.63
C ILE A 400 -26.79 -9.61 16.00
N ASP A 401 -26.06 -10.03 17.02
CA ASP A 401 -26.21 -9.56 18.39
C ASP A 401 -25.35 -8.30 18.56
N VAL A 402 -25.91 -7.27 19.20
CA VAL A 402 -25.20 -6.03 19.52
C VAL A 402 -25.23 -5.77 21.03
N ASP A 403 -24.24 -5.01 21.52
CA ASP A 403 -24.22 -4.56 22.92
C ASP A 403 -25.21 -3.40 23.14
N ALA A 404 -25.31 -2.92 24.38
CA ALA A 404 -26.19 -1.80 24.74
C ALA A 404 -25.85 -0.47 24.04
N LYS A 405 -24.67 -0.35 23.41
CA LYS A 405 -24.22 0.80 22.64
C LYS A 405 -24.39 0.58 21.13
N GLY A 406 -24.94 -0.56 20.71
CA GLY A 406 -25.10 -0.92 19.30
C GLY A 406 -23.83 -1.45 18.64
N ASN A 407 -22.77 -1.76 19.39
CA ASN A 407 -21.57 -2.36 18.82
C ASN A 407 -21.80 -3.85 18.53
N PHE A 408 -21.23 -4.34 17.43
CA PHE A 408 -21.26 -5.76 17.08
C PHE A 408 -20.66 -6.63 18.19
N VAL A 409 -21.36 -7.69 18.58
CA VAL A 409 -20.88 -8.71 19.52
C VAL A 409 -20.58 -10.01 18.78
N ARG A 410 -21.56 -10.51 18.01
CA ARG A 410 -21.45 -11.76 17.23
C ARG A 410 -22.57 -11.87 16.21
N LEU A 411 -22.44 -12.81 15.26
CA LEU A 411 -23.61 -13.33 14.54
C LEU A 411 -24.56 -14.03 15.52
N THR A 412 -25.86 -13.81 15.37
CA THR A 412 -26.88 -14.47 16.19
C THR A 412 -26.82 -15.98 15.92
N PRO A 413 -26.57 -16.84 16.94
CA PRO A 413 -26.55 -18.29 16.75
C PRO A 413 -27.90 -18.84 16.27
N SER A 414 -27.89 -19.91 15.46
CA SER A 414 -29.13 -20.62 15.11
C SER A 414 -29.63 -21.48 16.28
N ALA A 415 -30.87 -21.99 16.18
CA ALA A 415 -31.40 -22.95 17.15
C ALA A 415 -30.65 -24.30 17.16
N SER A 416 -29.89 -24.60 16.10
CA SER A 416 -29.07 -25.81 15.97
C SER A 416 -27.58 -25.56 16.25
N ALA A 417 -27.22 -24.36 16.69
CA ALA A 417 -25.83 -24.02 16.97
C ALA A 417 -25.30 -24.89 18.11
N PRO A 418 -24.15 -25.56 17.94
CA PRO A 418 -23.58 -26.37 19.01
C PRO A 418 -23.10 -25.47 20.16
N ALA A 419 -23.21 -25.95 21.39
CA ALA A 419 -22.74 -25.22 22.58
C ALA A 419 -21.20 -25.06 22.62
N SER A 420 -20.48 -25.92 21.91
CA SER A 420 -19.03 -25.92 21.77
C SER A 420 -18.66 -26.26 20.33
N VAL A 421 -17.65 -25.61 19.78
CA VAL A 421 -17.14 -25.90 18.42
C VAL A 421 -16.63 -27.34 18.29
N LEU A 422 -16.29 -28.02 19.39
CA LEU A 422 -15.84 -29.42 19.35
C LEU A 422 -16.95 -30.40 18.93
N ASN A 423 -18.21 -29.98 19.06
CA ASN A 423 -19.37 -30.82 18.77
C ASN A 423 -20.00 -30.53 17.40
N GLY A 424 -19.48 -29.56 16.65
CA GLY A 424 -19.95 -29.23 15.31
C GLY A 424 -19.47 -27.87 14.83
N ALA A 425 -19.58 -27.65 13.52
CA ALA A 425 -19.32 -26.34 12.92
C ALA A 425 -20.29 -25.26 13.47
N PRO A 426 -19.87 -23.98 13.51
CA PRO A 426 -20.75 -22.87 13.85
C PRO A 426 -22.01 -22.84 12.97
N ALA A 427 -23.15 -22.50 13.56
CA ALA A 427 -24.40 -22.29 12.83
C ALA A 427 -25.08 -21.00 13.27
N TYR A 428 -25.56 -20.21 12.31
CA TYR A 428 -26.08 -18.86 12.54
C TYR A 428 -27.52 -18.73 12.09
N ALA A 429 -28.28 -17.86 12.74
CA ALA A 429 -29.66 -17.56 12.37
C ALA A 429 -29.74 -16.90 10.98
N ASN A 430 -28.77 -16.04 10.64
CA ASN A 430 -28.50 -15.61 9.28
C ASN A 430 -27.11 -14.95 9.18
N ASP A 431 -26.15 -15.60 8.54
CA ASP A 431 -24.92 -14.96 8.08
C ASP A 431 -25.15 -14.42 6.66
N GLY A 432 -25.77 -13.24 6.60
CA GLY A 432 -26.23 -12.61 5.38
C GLY A 432 -25.13 -11.87 4.61
N ALA A 433 -25.38 -11.51 3.35
CA ALA A 433 -24.46 -10.70 2.54
C ALA A 433 -24.54 -9.19 2.82
N ILE A 434 -25.59 -8.74 3.51
CA ILE A 434 -25.89 -7.34 3.76
C ILE A 434 -25.92 -7.09 5.27
N THR A 435 -25.36 -5.98 5.72
CA THR A 435 -25.43 -5.55 7.13
C THR A 435 -26.86 -5.20 7.52
N PRO A 436 -27.25 -5.18 8.80
CA PRO A 436 -28.38 -4.38 9.24
C PRO A 436 -28.23 -2.91 8.82
N ALA A 437 -29.34 -2.17 8.79
CA ALA A 437 -29.32 -0.74 8.53
C ALA A 437 -28.47 0.00 9.58
N ASP A 438 -27.69 0.98 9.12
CA ASP A 438 -27.04 1.91 10.03
C ASP A 438 -27.99 3.01 10.53
N ALA A 439 -27.46 3.95 11.31
CA ALA A 439 -28.24 5.05 11.88
C ALA A 439 -28.91 5.98 10.84
N THR A 440 -28.46 5.94 9.58
CA THR A 440 -29.06 6.70 8.46
C THR A 440 -30.10 5.91 7.68
N GLY A 441 -30.31 4.62 8.03
CA GLY A 441 -31.13 3.69 7.27
C GLY A 441 -30.41 3.03 6.10
N MET A 442 -29.09 3.23 5.95
CA MET A 442 -28.31 2.65 4.86
C MET A 442 -27.87 1.23 5.20
N PHE A 443 -27.98 0.31 4.24
CA PHE A 443 -27.43 -1.04 4.32
C PHE A 443 -26.19 -1.15 3.45
N TYR A 444 -25.29 -2.06 3.80
CA TYR A 444 -24.04 -2.26 3.07
C TYR A 444 -23.85 -3.72 2.69
N ALA A 445 -23.39 -3.97 1.48
CA ALA A 445 -22.99 -5.29 1.03
C ALA A 445 -21.59 -5.62 1.57
N VAL A 446 -21.47 -6.67 2.37
CA VAL A 446 -20.24 -7.06 3.06
C VAL A 446 -19.78 -8.49 2.77
N ASN A 447 -20.63 -9.31 2.14
CA ASN A 447 -20.20 -10.59 1.54
C ASN A 447 -20.65 -10.65 0.08
N THR A 448 -20.26 -11.73 -0.62
CA THR A 448 -20.40 -11.88 -2.07
C THR A 448 -21.78 -11.52 -2.61
N MET A 449 -21.80 -10.42 -3.36
CA MET A 449 -22.87 -10.04 -4.28
C MET A 449 -22.34 -10.11 -5.71
N GLN A 450 -23.23 -9.95 -6.69
CA GLN A 450 -22.94 -10.09 -8.12
C GLN A 450 -23.09 -8.74 -8.82
N PRO A 451 -22.26 -8.47 -9.85
CA PRO A 451 -22.29 -7.19 -10.52
C PRO A 451 -23.61 -7.00 -11.27
N PRO A 452 -24.10 -5.75 -11.37
CA PRO A 452 -25.31 -5.39 -12.11
C PRO A 452 -25.12 -5.50 -13.63
N TYR A 453 -23.89 -5.65 -14.13
CA TYR A 453 -23.57 -5.73 -15.55
C TYR A 453 -22.86 -7.04 -15.88
N GLN A 454 -23.11 -7.59 -17.08
CA GLN A 454 -22.38 -8.75 -17.58
C GLN A 454 -20.90 -8.41 -17.84
N PRO A 455 -19.94 -9.32 -17.55
CA PRO A 455 -20.15 -10.66 -17.02
C PRO A 455 -20.57 -10.66 -15.53
N SER A 456 -21.62 -11.42 -15.22
CA SER A 456 -22.16 -11.64 -13.87
C SER A 456 -22.49 -13.13 -13.69
N SER A 457 -22.49 -13.64 -12.45
CA SER A 457 -22.99 -15.00 -12.22
C SER A 457 -24.50 -15.08 -12.44
N ASN A 458 -25.21 -13.96 -12.28
CA ASN A 458 -26.64 -13.87 -12.56
C ASN A 458 -26.87 -13.71 -14.06
N SER A 459 -27.82 -14.47 -14.61
CA SER A 459 -28.20 -14.35 -16.01
C SER A 459 -28.72 -12.95 -16.31
N TYR A 460 -28.78 -12.58 -17.59
CA TYR A 460 -29.43 -11.35 -17.98
C TYR A 460 -30.94 -11.38 -17.67
N ALA A 461 -31.52 -10.19 -17.47
CA ALA A 461 -32.96 -10.06 -17.26
C ALA A 461 -33.72 -10.54 -18.50
N ALA A 462 -34.84 -11.26 -18.34
CA ALA A 462 -35.55 -11.88 -19.46
C ALA A 462 -36.08 -10.89 -20.50
N ASP A 463 -36.29 -9.63 -20.09
CA ASP A 463 -36.73 -8.50 -20.91
C ASP A 463 -35.58 -7.62 -21.43
N ASP A 464 -34.33 -7.88 -21.02
CA ASP A 464 -33.15 -7.17 -21.52
C ASP A 464 -32.70 -7.75 -22.86
N SER A 465 -33.13 -7.16 -23.97
CA SER A 465 -32.71 -7.58 -25.33
C SER A 465 -31.23 -7.32 -25.63
N THR A 466 -30.51 -6.58 -24.79
CA THR A 466 -29.07 -6.36 -24.97
C THR A 466 -28.23 -7.50 -24.37
N HIS A 467 -28.79 -8.23 -23.41
CA HIS A 467 -28.09 -9.23 -22.60
C HIS A 467 -26.85 -8.68 -21.86
N LEU A 468 -26.83 -7.38 -21.55
CA LEU A 468 -25.69 -6.71 -20.93
C LEU A 468 -25.90 -6.41 -19.44
N TYR A 469 -27.14 -6.47 -18.95
CA TYR A 469 -27.47 -6.24 -17.54
C TYR A 469 -27.73 -7.58 -16.83
N ALA A 470 -27.37 -7.69 -15.57
CA ALA A 470 -27.72 -8.82 -14.73
C ALA A 470 -29.17 -8.72 -14.23
N ASP A 471 -29.84 -9.86 -14.05
CA ASP A 471 -31.20 -9.93 -13.51
C ASP A 471 -31.26 -9.33 -12.09
N THR A 472 -31.89 -8.16 -11.98
CA THR A 472 -32.03 -7.41 -10.73
C THR A 472 -33.07 -8.01 -9.78
N SER A 473 -33.86 -8.99 -10.23
CA SER A 473 -34.78 -9.74 -9.36
C SER A 473 -34.06 -10.75 -8.46
N LYS A 474 -32.77 -11.02 -8.71
CA LYS A 474 -31.96 -11.89 -7.85
C LYS A 474 -31.52 -11.13 -6.60
N SER A 475 -31.71 -11.77 -5.43
CA SER A 475 -31.38 -11.21 -4.11
C SER A 475 -29.90 -10.89 -3.91
N ASN A 476 -29.02 -11.42 -4.76
CA ASN A 476 -27.58 -11.20 -4.75
C ASN A 476 -27.08 -10.28 -5.88
N THR A 477 -27.94 -9.72 -6.73
CA THR A 477 -27.52 -8.67 -7.68
C THR A 477 -27.37 -7.35 -6.91
N LEU A 478 -26.18 -6.77 -6.90
CA LEU A 478 -25.94 -5.49 -6.25
C LEU A 478 -26.40 -4.34 -7.16
N PRO A 479 -27.13 -3.34 -6.64
CA PRO A 479 -27.41 -2.12 -7.39
C PRO A 479 -26.14 -1.42 -7.86
N PRO A 480 -26.15 -0.70 -9.00
CA PRO A 480 -24.99 0.08 -9.44
C PRO A 480 -24.52 1.08 -8.38
N GLN A 481 -23.22 1.07 -8.12
CA GLN A 481 -22.56 1.94 -7.16
C GLN A 481 -22.19 3.27 -7.82
N THR A 482 -22.23 4.35 -7.03
CA THR A 482 -21.93 5.72 -7.48
C THR A 482 -20.89 6.43 -6.62
N GLN A 483 -20.39 5.74 -5.59
CA GLN A 483 -19.29 6.26 -4.77
C GLN A 483 -18.06 6.48 -5.63
N LYS A 484 -17.29 7.53 -5.31
CA LYS A 484 -16.06 7.83 -6.04
C LYS A 484 -15.01 6.76 -5.79
N ASN A 485 -14.37 6.27 -6.84
CA ASN A 485 -13.25 5.32 -6.76
C ASN A 485 -11.96 5.91 -7.37
N ILE A 486 -10.87 5.15 -7.28
CA ILE A 486 -9.56 5.58 -7.77
C ILE A 486 -9.51 5.78 -9.29
N GLY A 487 -10.31 5.02 -10.04
CA GLY A 487 -10.45 5.16 -11.49
C GLY A 487 -11.03 6.52 -11.87
N ASP A 488 -12.03 7.00 -11.14
CA ASP A 488 -12.61 8.34 -11.35
C ASP A 488 -11.56 9.44 -11.15
N LEU A 489 -10.72 9.31 -10.12
CA LEU A 489 -9.68 10.28 -9.81
C LEU A 489 -8.56 10.30 -10.86
N LEU A 490 -8.14 9.11 -11.32
CA LEU A 490 -7.14 8.96 -12.37
C LEU A 490 -7.65 9.53 -13.70
N THR A 491 -8.85 9.11 -14.13
CA THR A 491 -9.50 9.66 -15.33
C THR A 491 -9.66 11.17 -15.23
N GLY A 492 -10.11 11.70 -14.10
CA GLY A 492 -10.27 13.15 -13.88
C GLY A 492 -8.97 13.96 -13.97
N LYS A 493 -7.82 13.30 -13.85
CA LYS A 493 -6.47 13.88 -14.02
C LYS A 493 -5.82 13.50 -15.36
N ASN A 494 -6.55 12.89 -16.28
CA ASN A 494 -6.05 12.37 -17.56
C ASN A 494 -4.91 11.36 -17.40
N ILE A 495 -4.98 10.54 -16.36
CA ILE A 495 -4.01 9.47 -16.09
C ILE A 495 -4.70 8.16 -16.46
N ASP A 496 -4.11 7.47 -17.45
CA ASP A 496 -4.67 6.20 -17.91
C ASP A 496 -4.50 5.10 -16.85
N TRP A 497 -5.42 4.16 -16.86
CA TRP A 497 -5.46 3.06 -15.91
C TRP A 497 -6.23 1.87 -16.48
N ALA A 498 -5.99 0.67 -15.96
CA ALA A 498 -6.83 -0.48 -16.32
C ALA A 498 -6.84 -1.55 -15.23
N TRP A 499 -7.94 -2.29 -15.17
CA TRP A 499 -8.03 -3.58 -14.51
C TRP A 499 -7.98 -4.69 -15.55
N TYR A 500 -6.93 -5.49 -15.49
CA TYR A 500 -6.75 -6.69 -16.28
C TYR A 500 -7.22 -7.89 -15.48
N ALA A 501 -8.15 -8.68 -16.01
CA ALA A 501 -8.58 -9.92 -15.40
C ALA A 501 -8.29 -11.11 -16.31
N GLY A 502 -7.85 -12.23 -15.72
CA GLY A 502 -7.78 -13.50 -16.43
C GLY A 502 -9.18 -13.95 -16.87
N ALA A 503 -9.30 -14.53 -18.06
CA ALA A 503 -10.55 -15.02 -18.63
C ALA A 503 -11.67 -13.96 -18.85
N TRP A 504 -11.36 -12.66 -18.81
CA TRP A 504 -12.36 -11.59 -18.98
C TRP A 504 -13.03 -11.64 -20.35
N LYS A 505 -12.23 -11.76 -21.41
CA LYS A 505 -12.71 -11.75 -22.79
C LYS A 505 -13.68 -12.90 -23.05
N ASP A 506 -13.26 -14.12 -22.73
CA ASP A 506 -14.03 -15.33 -23.00
C ASP A 506 -15.31 -15.38 -22.16
N THR A 507 -15.24 -14.96 -20.90
CA THR A 507 -16.41 -14.90 -20.01
C THR A 507 -17.40 -13.84 -20.45
N THR A 508 -16.93 -12.68 -20.89
CA THR A 508 -17.79 -11.63 -21.45
C THR A 508 -18.53 -12.16 -22.67
N ALA A 509 -17.82 -12.78 -23.62
CA ALA A 509 -18.44 -13.36 -24.82
C ALA A 509 -19.49 -14.44 -24.47
N ALA A 510 -19.23 -15.29 -23.48
CA ALA A 510 -20.15 -16.34 -23.05
C ALA A 510 -21.40 -15.80 -22.32
N THR A 511 -21.26 -14.70 -21.58
CA THR A 511 -22.35 -14.15 -20.74
C THR A 511 -23.27 -13.20 -21.49
N THR A 512 -22.80 -12.56 -22.56
CA THR A 512 -23.59 -11.62 -23.38
C THR A 512 -24.16 -12.26 -24.65
N GLY A 513 -23.92 -13.57 -24.85
CA GLY A 513 -24.43 -14.31 -26.01
C GLY A 513 -25.96 -14.43 -26.02
N ALA A 514 -26.56 -14.58 -27.21
CA ALA A 514 -28.01 -14.70 -27.38
C ALA A 514 -28.64 -15.89 -26.63
N THR A 515 -27.85 -16.94 -26.41
CA THR A 515 -28.13 -18.02 -25.48
C THR A 515 -27.00 -18.05 -24.46
N ARG A 516 -27.32 -17.92 -23.17
CA ARG A 516 -26.33 -18.11 -22.09
C ARG A 516 -25.91 -19.59 -22.08
N GLY A 517 -24.77 -19.88 -22.69
CA GLY A 517 -24.14 -21.21 -22.57
C GLY A 517 -23.72 -21.50 -21.13
N ALA A 518 -23.49 -22.77 -20.80
CA ALA A 518 -22.79 -23.10 -19.57
C ALA A 518 -21.41 -22.44 -19.60
N ILE A 519 -21.09 -21.65 -18.59
CA ILE A 519 -19.75 -21.10 -18.43
C ILE A 519 -18.89 -22.27 -17.99
N THR A 520 -18.08 -22.79 -18.93
CA THR A 520 -17.24 -23.95 -18.65
C THR A 520 -16.15 -23.59 -17.65
N ASN A 521 -15.67 -24.59 -16.91
CA ASN A 521 -14.43 -24.48 -16.15
C ASN A 521 -13.41 -25.42 -16.81
N PRO A 522 -12.33 -24.91 -17.44
CA PRO A 522 -11.97 -23.50 -17.64
C PRO A 522 -12.95 -22.74 -18.57
N PRO A 523 -13.07 -21.39 -18.44
CA PRO A 523 -11.95 -20.50 -18.11
C PRO A 523 -11.89 -19.92 -16.68
N ASN A 524 -12.81 -20.26 -15.77
CA ASN A 524 -12.72 -20.00 -14.32
C ASN A 524 -12.62 -18.51 -13.88
N PHE A 525 -13.40 -17.62 -14.50
CA PHE A 525 -13.52 -16.21 -14.08
C PHE A 525 -14.36 -16.06 -12.80
N GLN A 526 -13.92 -15.21 -11.87
CA GLN A 526 -14.63 -14.90 -10.63
C GLN A 526 -15.32 -13.52 -10.74
N PHE A 527 -16.63 -13.53 -10.99
CA PHE A 527 -17.41 -12.30 -11.27
C PHE A 527 -17.30 -11.22 -10.20
N HIS A 528 -17.24 -11.63 -8.94
CA HIS A 528 -17.19 -10.73 -7.81
C HIS A 528 -15.81 -10.17 -7.51
N HIS A 529 -14.76 -10.61 -8.24
CA HIS A 529 -13.40 -10.09 -8.14
C HIS A 529 -13.12 -8.97 -9.14
N GLN A 530 -14.10 -8.55 -9.93
CA GLN A 530 -13.99 -7.36 -10.78
C GLN A 530 -14.76 -6.19 -10.14
N PRO A 531 -14.12 -5.39 -9.26
CA PRO A 531 -14.83 -4.40 -8.47
C PRO A 531 -15.37 -3.22 -9.29
N PHE A 532 -14.71 -2.85 -10.39
CA PHE A 532 -15.18 -1.75 -11.22
C PHE A 532 -16.48 -2.08 -11.97
N ASN A 533 -16.76 -3.36 -12.22
CA ASN A 533 -18.00 -3.80 -12.89
C ASN A 533 -19.28 -3.59 -12.03
N TYR A 534 -19.14 -2.99 -10.85
CA TYR A 534 -20.25 -2.60 -9.99
C TYR A 534 -20.64 -1.13 -10.12
N PHE A 535 -19.84 -0.29 -10.78
CA PHE A 535 -20.03 1.16 -10.78
C PHE A 535 -20.79 1.66 -12.01
N ALA A 536 -21.65 2.65 -11.83
CA ALA A 536 -22.54 3.17 -12.86
C ALA A 536 -21.80 3.77 -14.09
N ASN A 537 -20.57 4.24 -13.91
CA ASN A 537 -19.72 4.71 -15.00
C ASN A 537 -19.17 3.57 -15.89
N MET A 538 -19.29 2.31 -15.45
CA MET A 538 -18.92 1.11 -16.21
C MET A 538 -20.12 0.45 -16.92
N ASP A 539 -21.27 1.14 -16.95
CA ASP A 539 -22.46 0.69 -17.66
C ASP A 539 -22.12 0.36 -19.13
N PRO A 540 -22.36 -0.88 -19.59
CA PRO A 540 -21.92 -1.36 -20.90
C PRO A 540 -22.72 -0.77 -22.07
N VAL A 541 -23.87 -0.15 -21.83
CA VAL A 541 -24.67 0.53 -22.87
C VAL A 541 -24.41 2.02 -22.85
N LYS A 542 -24.38 2.63 -21.66
CA LYS A 542 -24.20 4.09 -21.53
C LYS A 542 -22.75 4.52 -21.74
N ASN A 543 -21.79 3.71 -21.31
CA ASN A 543 -20.37 4.04 -21.31
C ASN A 543 -19.48 2.93 -21.95
N PRO A 544 -19.83 2.36 -23.11
CA PRO A 544 -19.12 1.21 -23.69
C PRO A 544 -17.64 1.47 -23.95
N ALA A 545 -17.29 2.66 -24.43
CA ALA A 545 -15.90 3.03 -24.73
C ALA A 545 -15.06 3.16 -23.44
N TYR A 546 -15.62 3.79 -22.40
CA TYR A 546 -14.94 3.92 -21.10
C TYR A 546 -14.71 2.55 -20.47
N ARG A 547 -15.74 1.70 -20.47
CA ARG A 547 -15.66 0.32 -20.00
C ARG A 547 -14.57 -0.47 -20.73
N ALA A 548 -14.55 -0.43 -22.06
CA ALA A 548 -13.57 -1.15 -22.88
C ALA A 548 -12.13 -0.62 -22.71
N ALA A 549 -11.97 0.67 -22.43
CA ALA A 549 -10.67 1.28 -22.18
C ALA A 549 -10.05 0.85 -20.83
N HIS A 550 -10.86 0.45 -19.85
CA HIS A 550 -10.41 0.20 -18.48
C HIS A 550 -10.60 -1.23 -17.99
N LEU A 551 -11.57 -2.00 -18.50
CA LEU A 551 -11.78 -3.42 -18.13
C LEU A 551 -11.24 -4.32 -19.24
N LYS A 552 -10.05 -4.86 -19.01
CA LYS A 552 -9.25 -5.56 -20.02
C LYS A 552 -8.98 -7.01 -19.65
N ASP A 553 -8.60 -7.77 -20.65
CA ASP A 553 -8.24 -9.18 -20.52
C ASP A 553 -6.73 -9.38 -20.32
N TYR A 554 -6.34 -10.33 -19.47
CA TYR A 554 -4.93 -10.60 -19.21
C TYR A 554 -4.20 -11.18 -20.41
N ASP A 555 -4.70 -12.28 -20.97
CA ASP A 555 -3.99 -13.06 -21.98
C ASP A 555 -3.82 -12.28 -23.29
N SER A 556 -4.89 -11.59 -23.70
CA SER A 556 -4.89 -10.86 -24.98
C SER A 556 -4.37 -9.42 -24.89
N GLN A 557 -4.30 -8.81 -23.69
CA GLN A 557 -3.91 -7.39 -23.55
C GLN A 557 -2.77 -7.18 -22.55
N PHE A 558 -2.88 -7.63 -21.30
CA PHE A 558 -1.85 -7.35 -20.27
C PHE A 558 -0.44 -7.81 -20.70
N VAL A 559 -0.34 -9.04 -21.21
CA VAL A 559 0.95 -9.62 -21.63
C VAL A 559 1.57 -8.82 -22.78
N ALA A 560 0.75 -8.40 -23.75
CA ALA A 560 1.20 -7.59 -24.87
C ALA A 560 1.58 -6.17 -24.43
N ASP A 561 0.76 -5.53 -23.58
CA ASP A 561 1.01 -4.20 -23.04
C ASP A 561 2.31 -4.16 -22.23
N ALA A 562 2.57 -5.19 -21.42
CA ALA A 562 3.82 -5.31 -20.67
C ALA A 562 5.03 -5.46 -21.60
N ALA A 563 4.94 -6.34 -22.60
CA ALA A 563 6.03 -6.59 -23.55
C ALA A 563 6.36 -5.35 -24.41
N ASN A 564 5.34 -4.60 -24.82
CA ASN A 564 5.49 -3.42 -25.66
C ASN A 564 5.82 -2.14 -24.87
N GLY A 565 5.79 -2.19 -23.53
CA GLY A 565 5.99 -1.01 -22.69
C GLY A 565 4.85 -0.01 -22.79
N THR A 566 3.62 -0.51 -22.99
CA THR A 566 2.38 0.27 -23.14
C THR A 566 1.39 0.02 -22.02
N LEU A 567 1.81 -0.55 -20.89
CA LEU A 567 0.95 -0.60 -19.70
C LEU A 567 0.59 0.83 -19.27
N PRO A 568 -0.67 1.05 -18.83
CA PRO A 568 -1.04 2.34 -18.27
C PRO A 568 -0.22 2.66 -17.02
N PRO A 569 -0.15 3.94 -16.61
CA PRO A 569 0.49 4.34 -15.36
C PRO A 569 -0.01 3.60 -14.12
N VAL A 570 -1.27 3.15 -14.10
CA VAL A 570 -1.84 2.30 -13.04
C VAL A 570 -2.50 1.07 -13.64
N ALA A 571 -1.97 -0.12 -13.35
CA ALA A 571 -2.54 -1.38 -13.80
C ALA A 571 -2.85 -2.29 -12.61
N PHE A 572 -4.09 -2.76 -12.51
CA PHE A 572 -4.47 -3.84 -11.61
C PHE A 572 -4.51 -5.13 -12.39
N TYR A 573 -4.05 -6.22 -11.80
CA TYR A 573 -4.11 -7.56 -12.37
C TYR A 573 -4.72 -8.54 -11.38
N LYS A 574 -5.77 -9.23 -11.82
CA LYS A 574 -6.41 -10.35 -11.10
C LYS A 574 -6.22 -11.65 -11.88
N PRO A 575 -5.46 -12.63 -11.34
CA PRO A 575 -5.38 -13.96 -11.93
C PRO A 575 -6.75 -14.63 -12.04
N GLN A 576 -6.91 -15.47 -13.07
CA GLN A 576 -8.08 -16.35 -13.19
C GLN A 576 -8.15 -17.35 -12.02
N GLY A 577 -9.33 -17.94 -11.81
CA GLY A 577 -9.64 -18.75 -10.63
C GLY A 577 -8.62 -19.82 -10.31
N ASN A 578 -8.26 -20.69 -11.25
CA ASN A 578 -7.33 -21.80 -10.96
C ASN A 578 -5.86 -21.36 -10.73
N LEU A 579 -5.55 -20.07 -10.92
CA LEU A 579 -4.20 -19.50 -10.81
C LEU A 579 -4.11 -18.41 -9.74
N ASN A 580 -5.15 -18.22 -8.92
CA ASN A 580 -5.21 -17.14 -7.93
C ASN A 580 -4.80 -17.59 -6.50
N GLN A 581 -4.63 -18.90 -6.26
CA GLN A 581 -4.31 -19.55 -4.97
C GLN A 581 -5.45 -19.68 -3.95
N HIS A 582 -6.70 -19.37 -4.31
CA HIS A 582 -7.87 -19.59 -3.45
C HIS A 582 -8.02 -21.06 -3.05
N ALA A 583 -8.16 -21.32 -1.75
CA ALA A 583 -8.46 -22.67 -1.27
C ALA A 583 -9.84 -23.13 -1.77
N GLY A 584 -10.02 -24.42 -2.04
CA GLY A 584 -11.27 -24.99 -2.56
C GLY A 584 -11.30 -25.16 -4.07
N TYR A 585 -10.57 -24.35 -4.84
CA TYR A 585 -10.50 -24.50 -6.30
C TYR A 585 -9.15 -24.17 -6.97
N ALA A 586 -8.15 -23.68 -6.23
CA ALA A 586 -6.81 -23.45 -6.74
C ALA A 586 -5.73 -24.02 -5.79
N SER A 587 -4.60 -24.43 -6.36
CA SER A 587 -3.46 -24.88 -5.57
C SER A 587 -2.53 -23.70 -5.23
N VAL A 588 -1.76 -23.82 -4.16
CA VAL A 588 -0.71 -22.82 -3.83
C VAL A 588 0.35 -22.83 -4.92
N ALA A 589 0.76 -24.02 -5.37
CA ALA A 589 1.85 -24.20 -6.32
C ALA A 589 1.57 -23.55 -7.69
N ASP A 590 0.36 -23.72 -8.23
CA ASP A 590 0.02 -23.19 -9.57
C ASP A 590 -0.03 -21.66 -9.57
N GLY A 591 -0.66 -21.06 -8.55
CA GLY A 591 -0.71 -19.61 -8.46
C GLY A 591 0.64 -18.98 -8.09
N ASP A 592 1.48 -19.64 -7.28
CA ASP A 592 2.86 -19.19 -7.00
C ASP A 592 3.68 -19.13 -8.30
N ALA A 593 3.61 -20.20 -9.10
CA ALA A 593 4.30 -20.27 -10.38
C ALA A 593 3.81 -19.22 -11.37
N HIS A 594 2.49 -19.02 -11.44
CA HIS A 594 1.86 -18.06 -12.32
C HIS A 594 2.23 -16.61 -11.97
N ILE A 595 2.12 -16.21 -10.70
CA ILE A 595 2.45 -14.85 -10.26
C ILE A 595 3.95 -14.56 -10.48
N ALA A 596 4.83 -15.53 -10.20
CA ALA A 596 6.26 -15.39 -10.48
C ALA A 596 6.55 -15.20 -11.98
N ASP A 597 5.83 -15.91 -12.86
CA ASP A 597 5.94 -15.75 -14.31
C ASP A 597 5.43 -14.37 -14.79
N VAL A 598 4.35 -13.85 -14.20
CA VAL A 598 3.86 -12.48 -14.46
C VAL A 598 4.92 -11.45 -14.09
N ILE A 599 5.56 -11.56 -12.92
CA ILE A 599 6.66 -10.68 -12.52
C ILE A 599 7.83 -10.80 -13.49
N ALA A 600 8.19 -12.01 -13.91
CA ALA A 600 9.26 -12.21 -14.88
C ALA A 600 8.98 -11.53 -16.23
N LYS A 601 7.71 -11.47 -16.67
CA LYS A 601 7.29 -10.70 -17.85
C LYS A 601 7.40 -9.20 -17.62
N LEU A 602 6.96 -8.70 -16.45
CA LEU A 602 7.06 -7.28 -16.10
C LEU A 602 8.51 -6.78 -16.01
N LYS A 603 9.43 -7.59 -15.47
CA LYS A 603 10.87 -7.28 -15.43
C LYS A 603 11.51 -7.15 -16.81
N LYS A 604 10.92 -7.76 -17.84
CA LYS A 604 11.36 -7.64 -19.25
C LYS A 604 10.75 -6.43 -19.97
N SER A 605 9.77 -5.76 -19.36
CA SER A 605 9.11 -4.61 -19.95
C SER A 605 10.11 -3.44 -20.13
N PRO A 606 10.02 -2.67 -21.24
CA PRO A 606 10.73 -1.39 -21.36
C PRO A 606 10.43 -0.39 -20.24
N GLN A 607 9.30 -0.55 -19.55
CA GLN A 607 8.87 0.30 -18.43
C GLN A 607 9.48 -0.12 -17.07
N TRP A 608 10.15 -1.29 -16.97
CA TRP A 608 10.64 -1.85 -15.70
C TRP A 608 11.47 -0.87 -14.87
N LYS A 609 12.32 -0.07 -15.52
CA LYS A 609 13.21 0.91 -14.88
C LYS A 609 12.50 1.94 -13.98
N ASN A 610 11.19 2.11 -14.11
CA ASN A 610 10.37 3.01 -13.31
C ASN A 610 9.08 2.31 -12.81
N MET A 611 9.06 0.98 -12.76
CA MET A 611 7.87 0.23 -12.37
C MET A 611 7.92 -0.14 -10.88
N LEU A 612 6.79 0.01 -10.21
CA LEU A 612 6.53 -0.55 -8.89
C LEU A 612 5.48 -1.65 -9.04
N VAL A 613 5.84 -2.88 -8.70
CA VAL A 613 4.92 -4.01 -8.65
C VAL A 613 4.62 -4.32 -7.19
N ILE A 614 3.34 -4.33 -6.82
CA ILE A 614 2.86 -4.71 -5.49
C ILE A 614 2.07 -6.00 -5.67
N VAL A 615 2.59 -7.10 -5.15
CA VAL A 615 1.85 -8.36 -5.05
C VAL A 615 1.26 -8.46 -3.67
N THR A 616 -0.04 -8.66 -3.57
CA THR A 616 -0.69 -8.94 -2.29
C THR A 616 -1.90 -9.83 -2.51
N TYR A 617 -2.58 -10.16 -1.42
CA TYR A 617 -3.74 -11.03 -1.41
C TYR A 617 -4.95 -10.20 -1.02
N ASP A 618 -6.09 -10.61 -1.52
CA ASP A 618 -7.34 -9.92 -1.22
C ASP A 618 -7.76 -10.08 0.24
N GLU A 619 -7.62 -11.29 0.77
CA GLU A 619 -7.95 -11.65 2.13
C GLU A 619 -7.19 -12.91 2.62
N ASN A 620 -7.37 -13.29 3.89
CA ASN A 620 -6.61 -14.35 4.58
C ASN A 620 -7.06 -15.80 4.32
N GLY A 621 -8.15 -16.03 3.60
CA GLY A 621 -8.76 -17.33 3.28
C GLY A 621 -9.37 -18.02 4.49
N GLY A 622 -9.67 -17.27 5.55
CA GLY A 622 -10.10 -17.82 6.82
C GLY A 622 -8.98 -18.52 7.59
N PHE A 623 -7.72 -18.45 7.13
CA PHE A 623 -6.56 -18.93 7.86
C PHE A 623 -6.16 -17.98 8.98
N TYR A 624 -5.69 -18.56 10.09
CA TYR A 624 -5.18 -17.86 11.24
C TYR A 624 -3.94 -17.03 10.89
N ASP A 625 -3.89 -15.82 11.46
CA ASP A 625 -2.69 -15.04 11.58
C ASP A 625 -2.61 -14.50 13.01
N HIS A 626 -1.41 -14.52 13.59
CA HIS A 626 -1.23 -14.12 14.98
C HIS A 626 -1.29 -12.61 15.19
N ALA A 627 -0.94 -11.79 14.18
CA ALA A 627 -0.74 -10.36 14.36
C ALA A 627 -2.08 -9.64 14.51
N SER A 628 -2.24 -8.91 15.60
CA SER A 628 -3.46 -8.15 15.88
C SER A 628 -3.60 -6.99 14.88
N PRO A 629 -4.73 -6.89 14.15
CA PRO A 629 -4.95 -5.74 13.29
C PRO A 629 -5.10 -4.45 14.12
N PRO A 630 -4.59 -3.31 13.61
CA PRO A 630 -4.81 -2.02 14.27
C PRO A 630 -6.30 -1.70 14.24
N LYS A 631 -6.80 -1.05 15.29
CA LYS A 631 -8.22 -0.73 15.41
C LYS A 631 -8.58 0.49 14.54
N GLY A 632 -9.25 0.24 13.41
CA GLY A 632 -9.69 1.27 12.48
C GLY A 632 -11.18 1.62 12.62
N ASP A 633 -11.85 1.72 11.47
CA ASP A 633 -13.28 2.02 11.37
C ASP A 633 -14.13 0.72 11.44
N LYS A 634 -15.45 0.85 11.25
CA LYS A 634 -16.36 -0.31 11.31
C LYS A 634 -16.12 -1.35 10.21
N TRP A 635 -15.34 -1.03 9.19
CA TRP A 635 -15.05 -1.94 8.08
C TRP A 635 -13.80 -2.76 8.30
N GLY A 636 -12.84 -2.28 9.08
CA GLY A 636 -11.55 -2.95 9.27
C GLY A 636 -10.50 -2.02 9.89
N PRO A 637 -9.20 -2.32 9.73
CA PRO A 637 -8.64 -3.49 9.01
C PRO A 637 -8.98 -4.85 9.63
N GLY A 638 -8.91 -5.89 8.80
CA GLY A 638 -9.03 -7.30 9.23
C GLY A 638 -7.69 -8.02 9.30
N THR A 639 -7.71 -9.34 9.18
CA THR A 639 -6.52 -10.20 9.31
C THR A 639 -5.37 -9.83 8.35
N ARG A 640 -4.14 -10.07 8.80
CA ARG A 640 -2.91 -9.78 8.04
C ARG A 640 -2.74 -10.71 6.84
N VAL A 641 -2.27 -10.16 5.72
CA VAL A 641 -1.98 -10.88 4.47
C VAL A 641 -0.57 -10.55 3.95
N PRO A 642 0.02 -11.41 3.10
CA PRO A 642 1.32 -11.13 2.51
C PRO A 642 1.30 -9.95 1.56
N ALA A 643 2.40 -9.20 1.52
CA ALA A 643 2.68 -8.31 0.41
C ALA A 643 4.16 -8.34 0.03
N ILE A 644 4.44 -8.42 -1.27
CA ILE A 644 5.79 -8.38 -1.83
C ILE A 644 5.88 -7.16 -2.73
N ILE A 645 6.86 -6.31 -2.45
CA ILE A 645 7.09 -5.05 -3.15
C ILE A 645 8.28 -5.26 -4.07
N VAL A 646 8.10 -5.09 -5.38
CA VAL A 646 9.09 -5.44 -6.40
C VAL A 646 9.31 -4.24 -7.31
N SER A 647 10.55 -3.75 -7.36
CA SER A 647 10.94 -2.58 -8.17
C SER A 647 12.46 -2.48 -8.22
N PRO A 648 13.06 -1.86 -9.26
CA PRO A 648 14.45 -1.46 -9.21
C PRO A 648 14.78 -0.55 -8.03
N TYR A 649 13.79 0.14 -7.43
CA TYR A 649 14.01 1.06 -6.31
C TYR A 649 13.79 0.42 -4.94
N VAL A 650 13.34 -0.83 -4.84
CA VAL A 650 12.99 -1.42 -3.54
C VAL A 650 14.25 -1.83 -2.77
N LYS A 651 14.30 -1.44 -1.49
CA LYS A 651 15.31 -1.89 -0.53
C LYS A 651 15.06 -3.36 -0.17
N LYS A 652 16.10 -4.19 -0.20
CA LYS A 652 15.99 -5.61 0.13
C LYS A 652 15.75 -5.82 1.63
N GLY A 653 14.83 -6.70 2.00
CA GLY A 653 14.59 -7.08 3.40
C GLY A 653 13.12 -7.26 3.77
N VAL A 654 12.82 -7.20 5.07
CA VAL A 654 11.45 -7.20 5.57
C VAL A 654 11.03 -5.76 5.89
N ASP A 655 9.88 -5.35 5.37
CA ASP A 655 9.27 -4.05 5.65
C ASP A 655 8.17 -4.20 6.73
N HIS A 656 8.43 -3.63 7.89
CA HIS A 656 7.52 -3.67 9.05
C HIS A 656 6.51 -2.50 9.10
N THR A 657 6.50 -1.65 8.06
CA THR A 657 5.57 -0.52 7.98
C THR A 657 4.13 -1.03 8.01
N GLN A 658 3.28 -0.40 8.83
CA GLN A 658 1.87 -0.77 8.92
C GLN A 658 1.13 -0.34 7.64
N TYR A 659 0.53 -1.31 6.96
CA TYR A 659 -0.27 -1.09 5.75
C TYR A 659 -1.66 -1.70 5.90
N ASP A 660 -2.58 -1.26 5.05
CA ASP A 660 -3.75 -2.05 4.71
C ASP A 660 -3.92 -2.13 3.18
N SER A 661 -4.89 -2.90 2.67
CA SER A 661 -5.12 -2.98 1.21
C SER A 661 -5.31 -1.59 0.55
N ALA A 662 -5.81 -0.60 1.30
CA ALA A 662 -6.00 0.76 0.80
C ALA A 662 -4.72 1.63 0.86
N SER A 663 -3.62 1.13 1.43
CA SER A 663 -2.27 1.69 1.23
C SER A 663 -1.88 1.77 -0.24
N ILE A 664 -2.43 0.90 -1.09
CA ILE A 664 -2.26 0.96 -2.56
C ILE A 664 -2.89 2.25 -3.11
N LEU A 665 -4.07 2.62 -2.63
CA LEU A 665 -4.71 3.89 -2.99
C LEU A 665 -3.90 5.09 -2.51
N ARG A 666 -3.26 5.00 -1.34
CA ARG A 666 -2.34 6.04 -0.84
C ARG A 666 -1.13 6.19 -1.73
N ALA A 667 -0.54 5.09 -2.18
CA ALA A 667 0.59 5.09 -3.10
C ALA A 667 0.21 5.76 -4.43
N ILE A 668 -0.93 5.38 -5.02
CA ILE A 668 -1.44 5.95 -6.28
C ILE A 668 -1.76 7.44 -6.12
N THR A 669 -2.54 7.81 -5.09
CA THR A 669 -2.95 9.20 -4.88
C THR A 669 -1.76 10.13 -4.63
N ARG A 670 -0.81 9.72 -3.79
CA ARG A 670 0.42 10.49 -3.54
C ARG A 670 1.28 10.55 -4.78
N ARG A 671 1.48 9.42 -5.46
CA ARG A 671 2.31 9.39 -6.66
C ARG A 671 1.79 10.34 -7.73
N PHE A 672 0.49 10.31 -7.99
CA PHE A 672 -0.11 11.02 -9.11
C PHE A 672 -0.79 12.35 -8.73
N ASN A 673 -0.54 12.83 -7.50
CA ASN A 673 -1.11 14.06 -6.95
C ASN A 673 -2.63 14.14 -7.15
N LEU A 674 -3.30 13.07 -6.73
CA LEU A 674 -4.75 12.95 -6.76
C LEU A 674 -5.33 13.42 -5.42
N PRO A 675 -6.57 13.95 -5.40
CA PRO A 675 -7.30 14.17 -4.16
C PRO A 675 -7.41 12.90 -3.31
N LEU A 676 -7.41 13.06 -1.98
CA LEU A 676 -7.63 11.94 -1.06
C LEU A 676 -9.08 11.45 -1.17
N LEU A 677 -9.29 10.14 -1.22
CA LEU A 677 -10.63 9.54 -1.15
C LEU A 677 -11.20 9.67 0.28
N ASP A 678 -12.51 9.91 0.38
CA ASP A 678 -13.19 10.09 1.68
C ASP A 678 -13.04 8.88 2.61
N GLY A 679 -13.02 7.68 2.03
CA GLY A 679 -12.76 6.43 2.75
C GLY A 679 -11.40 6.40 3.43
N LEU A 680 -10.35 6.90 2.76
CA LEU A 680 -9.00 7.01 3.34
C LEU A 680 -8.96 8.02 4.48
N SER A 681 -9.64 9.18 4.33
CA SER A 681 -9.75 10.17 5.40
C SER A 681 -10.48 9.63 6.62
N THR A 682 -11.56 8.86 6.39
CA THR A 682 -12.32 8.20 7.46
C THR A 682 -11.45 7.19 8.20
N ARG A 683 -10.72 6.34 7.47
CA ARG A 683 -9.78 5.37 8.03
C ARG A 683 -8.70 6.05 8.87
N ASP A 684 -8.09 7.12 8.39
CA ASP A 684 -7.02 7.84 9.12
C ASP A 684 -7.53 8.45 10.41
N LYS A 685 -8.73 9.06 10.39
CA LYS A 685 -9.36 9.61 11.61
C LYS A 685 -9.70 8.51 12.60
N ALA A 686 -10.20 7.36 12.13
CA ALA A 686 -10.54 6.23 12.99
C ALA A 686 -9.29 5.62 13.65
N LEU A 687 -8.20 5.44 12.89
CA LEU A 687 -6.92 4.98 13.43
C LEU A 687 -6.39 5.96 14.49
N ALA A 688 -6.36 7.26 14.19
CA ALA A 688 -5.92 8.28 15.13
C ALA A 688 -6.76 8.31 16.41
N ALA A 689 -8.09 8.19 16.30
CA ALA A 689 -9.00 8.13 17.44
C ALA A 689 -8.78 6.89 18.33
N ASN A 690 -8.20 5.82 17.78
CA ASN A 690 -7.81 4.61 18.52
C ASN A 690 -6.30 4.58 18.85
N GLY A 691 -5.58 5.70 18.71
CA GLY A 691 -4.16 5.82 19.07
C GLY A 691 -3.18 5.20 18.06
N ALA A 692 -3.64 4.81 16.88
CA ALA A 692 -2.81 4.28 15.81
C ALA A 692 -2.38 5.39 14.83
N LYS A 693 -1.25 5.19 14.15
CA LYS A 693 -0.80 6.05 13.05
C LYS A 693 -1.60 5.75 11.77
N PRO A 694 -1.73 6.71 10.84
CA PRO A 694 -2.19 6.44 9.48
C PRO A 694 -1.40 5.33 8.80
N MET A 695 -2.05 4.60 7.89
CA MET A 695 -1.39 3.56 7.10
C MET A 695 -0.33 4.14 6.17
N GLY A 696 0.72 3.36 5.92
CA GLY A 696 1.75 3.68 4.92
C GLY A 696 1.23 3.60 3.49
N ASP A 697 2.12 3.83 2.53
CA ASP A 697 1.86 3.90 1.09
C ASP A 697 2.96 3.22 0.25
N PHE A 698 3.70 2.27 0.85
CA PHE A 698 4.85 1.57 0.28
C PHE A 698 6.07 2.44 -0.08
N SER A 699 6.01 3.76 0.08
CA SER A 699 7.13 4.64 -0.24
C SER A 699 8.33 4.44 0.68
N SER A 700 8.10 4.02 1.93
CA SER A 700 9.15 3.67 2.89
C SER A 700 9.97 2.45 2.47
N ALA A 701 9.45 1.58 1.59
CA ALA A 701 10.21 0.46 1.03
C ALA A 701 11.16 0.88 -0.10
N LEU A 702 10.97 2.08 -0.66
CA LEU A 702 11.75 2.57 -1.79
C LEU A 702 13.03 3.28 -1.34
N ALA A 703 14.05 3.18 -2.18
CA ALA A 703 15.27 3.97 -2.13
C ALA A 703 15.19 5.10 -3.17
N LEU A 704 15.90 6.20 -2.90
CA LEU A 704 16.01 7.32 -3.83
C LEU A 704 16.69 6.94 -5.15
N THR A 705 17.55 5.93 -5.11
CA THR A 705 18.34 5.45 -6.24
C THR A 705 18.03 3.99 -6.54
N PRO A 706 18.15 3.56 -7.82
CA PRO A 706 18.03 2.15 -8.15
C PRO A 706 18.97 1.26 -7.32
N GLN A 707 18.48 0.07 -6.98
CA GLN A 707 19.12 -1.01 -6.22
C GLN A 707 19.48 -2.21 -7.12
N GLU A 708 19.09 -2.15 -8.40
CA GLU A 708 19.35 -3.13 -9.46
C GLU A 708 20.07 -2.50 -10.65
#